data_AF-A0A673VSJ3-F1
#
_entry.id   AF-A0A673VSJ3-F1
#
_cell.length_a   1.000
_cell.length_b   1.000
_cell.length_c   1.000
_cell.angle_alpha   90.00
_cell.angle_beta   90.00
_cell.angle_gamma   90.00
#
_symmetry.space_group_name_H-M   'P 1'
#
loop_
_entity.id
_entity.type
_entity.pdbx_description
1 polymer ?
#
loop_
_entity_poly.entity_id
_entity_poly.type
_entity_poly.pdbx_seq_one_letter_code
_entity_poly.pdbx_strand_id
1 'polypeptide(L)'
;MSYHQGSEGGAIPKRRRKVGSPNKDLDETMDPDMKRGQSERAESISSGFLSMKTDRSMEYPLHFKEDSLQNKGPVEVPCDICSEVQAVKFCQTCSVSYCETHIRQHYTVPKLKRHTLVDVTGDLEEKLCQHVYSPLDVFCRTDQMLICSQCAETNHKGHDTILLETKKAGRQPKSFDGDQHTTLASDDVLPPPGDIQVLLLTSDSVSLSWGPPKGLKGPQKFRVTWGCDVEPCSLGVKNVHEVEISRLNPGKKYQFNVATEGEDGSQSRCVSASLSAVPPAPDQLTVDSVDTTSAAVSWNQPPGLDQTQHHYQISYRCPGTEPHITTTSSHSITLPDLQGSTQYSVSVCTMLEDGRQSQLVSTTLTTRSCLRELLSKTGLEDHYENKLTLSSVLEINANTTSDESLTTMQSLPGAFLKKLMMANVNARSVKCMTTDQEVSNYGVDNLDNDTDSSNVINPLDLITALFLCSDGFLQQEMVQKMSMCQFAVPLLLPNCDTKENTLMLWALRDIVKKFRLSSQTSTKAFVEERIVLSDIPMVSFVRLGEISVSKSHILNKLLSNPQQYHDTFIHHDMECGDITHRISDGLVEISWYLPCGNRNIDIFTKPVSVANLRGDIRSFEKQFSFLCQTSAAVYIFTDDLKAYLNLLKSKNTKAELFLVVNSQGKSFRVDTLKQMITNGSINDQNVIVKKKKKDAEFVQTLQSSVGDIIEKSQNWLTVENMTDVARHHGILVDEDSDECQSARKRADEITRNITDTVKFKDKQLPLQGQIWKELSQLEKDRCRLRKAGDQDIEPYKSSLNKKKEELRGKQHTFDMSDAMTSFILGMSRSGPERSYFLKWMRINLDNLSPKNLSGLRNRYKDLCQYSPERKDDIKDLDKQVSDCSLGLEHFLRELGQLYEAACSLPEDSPQRKQMEQLPGLCAQMLLDGFPIELVDGDASNIPLKWISAVLTQLHTLVDSNSNILVVSVLGVQSTGKSTLLNIMFGVQFAVSSGRCTRGAFMLLIKVNKELKEELKCDFIMVIDTEGLKSPELAQLDDSYEHDNELATLVIGLSDVTIINISMENSTEMKDILQIVVHTFLRMKEVGKKPVCHFVHQNVSDMSAHDNNMRERKKLLEQLNEMTQAAARMEKKENITKFTDVTEYDPDTSSCYIPGLWHGTPPMSPVNAGYSEAVYDLKENLIQDLIKCQSNDDMTHFLKWTQSLWESVKLEKLIFSVRNSLVADAYSS
;
A
#
# COMPACT_ATOMS: atom_id res chain seq x y z
N MET A 1 55.86 20.87 44.04
CA MET A 1 56.83 19.76 43.95
C MET A 1 56.87 19.34 42.48
N SER A 2 57.68 20.00 41.62
CA SER A 2 59.11 19.75 41.36
C SER A 2 59.31 18.44 40.56
N TYR A 3 59.79 18.35 39.32
CA TYR A 3 60.73 19.17 38.52
C TYR A 3 60.63 18.83 37.00
N HIS A 4 60.78 19.86 36.14
CA HIS A 4 61.56 20.01 34.86
C HIS A 4 61.73 18.86 33.82
N GLN A 5 61.84 19.07 32.49
CA GLN A 5 62.34 20.13 31.56
C GLN A 5 61.43 20.14 30.27
N GLY A 6 61.07 21.23 29.56
CA GLY A 6 61.88 22.30 28.92
C GLY A 6 62.54 21.75 27.62
N SER A 7 62.34 22.23 26.39
CA SER A 7 62.18 23.60 25.88
C SER A 7 61.93 23.61 24.34
N GLU A 8 61.10 24.57 23.88
CA GLU A 8 61.22 25.49 22.71
C GLU A 8 61.64 24.96 21.31
N GLY A 9 61.08 25.38 20.17
CA GLY A 9 60.22 26.53 19.85
C GLY A 9 60.79 27.37 18.69
N GLY A 10 60.20 27.22 17.48
CA GLY A 10 60.17 28.22 16.37
C GLY A 10 61.50 28.61 15.69
N ALA A 11 61.58 29.23 14.52
CA ALA A 11 60.67 29.51 13.41
C ALA A 11 61.54 30.03 12.24
N ILE A 12 61.23 29.61 11.00
CA ILE A 12 61.17 30.35 9.69
C ILE A 12 61.88 31.74 9.66
N PRO A 13 62.52 32.26 8.56
CA PRO A 13 61.91 32.19 7.22
C PRO A 13 62.71 32.48 5.91
N LYS A 14 61.95 32.36 4.79
CA LYS A 14 61.90 33.21 3.57
C LYS A 14 62.91 32.95 2.43
N ARG A 15 62.39 32.60 1.23
CA ARG A 15 62.01 33.57 0.15
C ARG A 15 61.41 32.91 -1.12
N ARG A 16 60.31 33.52 -1.61
CA ARG A 16 59.94 33.96 -3.00
C ARG A 16 60.16 33.00 -4.20
N ARG A 17 59.35 32.98 -5.27
CA ARG A 17 58.00 33.43 -5.69
C ARG A 17 57.86 33.02 -7.18
N LYS A 18 56.70 32.48 -7.56
CA LYS A 18 56.00 32.51 -8.88
C LYS A 18 56.56 31.85 -10.17
N VAL A 19 55.71 30.92 -10.65
CA VAL A 19 55.07 30.74 -12.00
C VAL A 19 55.89 30.20 -13.18
N GLY A 20 55.35 29.12 -13.80
CA GLY A 20 55.37 28.91 -15.26
C GLY A 20 55.78 27.51 -15.73
N SER A 21 54.82 26.74 -16.27
CA SER A 21 54.91 25.48 -17.04
C SER A 21 55.63 25.66 -18.40
N PRO A 22 55.74 24.65 -19.32
CA PRO A 22 55.45 23.20 -19.26
C PRO A 22 56.46 22.27 -20.03
N ASN A 23 56.18 20.95 -19.94
CA ASN A 23 56.21 19.90 -21.00
C ASN A 23 57.43 18.98 -21.28
N LYS A 24 57.09 17.66 -21.33
CA LYS A 24 57.45 16.56 -22.28
C LYS A 24 58.87 15.99 -22.27
N ASP A 25 59.19 14.72 -22.57
CA ASP A 25 58.49 13.46 -22.98
C ASP A 25 59.61 12.35 -23.01
N LEU A 26 59.24 11.06 -22.83
CA LEU A 26 59.84 9.80 -23.43
C LEU A 26 61.29 9.38 -23.04
N ASP A 27 61.76 8.11 -23.00
CA ASP A 27 61.26 6.75 -23.33
C ASP A 27 62.20 5.66 -22.72
N GLU A 28 61.79 4.39 -22.88
CA GLU A 28 62.57 3.15 -23.08
C GLU A 28 62.86 2.11 -21.96
N THR A 29 62.74 0.86 -22.41
CA THR A 29 62.51 -0.48 -21.82
C THR A 29 63.75 -1.31 -21.48
N MET A 30 63.62 -2.36 -20.63
CA MET A 30 63.99 -3.79 -20.89
C MET A 30 63.95 -4.71 -19.63
N ASP A 31 63.48 -5.95 -19.81
CA ASP A 31 63.37 -7.14 -18.90
C ASP A 31 64.60 -8.10 -19.12
N PRO A 32 64.81 -9.32 -18.52
CA PRO A 32 64.03 -10.09 -17.51
C PRO A 32 64.81 -10.93 -16.44
N ASP A 33 64.04 -11.56 -15.52
CA ASP A 33 64.00 -13.01 -15.17
C ASP A 33 64.11 -13.53 -13.69
N MET A 34 62.97 -14.12 -13.27
CA MET A 34 62.65 -15.33 -12.49
C MET A 34 63.07 -15.65 -11.02
N LYS A 35 62.00 -15.80 -10.21
CA LYS A 35 61.55 -16.95 -9.35
C LYS A 35 61.53 -16.83 -7.80
N ARG A 36 60.27 -16.85 -7.32
CA ARG A 36 59.65 -17.45 -6.10
C ARG A 36 59.90 -16.86 -4.69
N GLY A 37 58.79 -16.41 -4.10
CA GLY A 37 58.50 -16.43 -2.66
C GLY A 37 57.47 -15.36 -2.27
N GLN A 38 56.32 -15.73 -1.71
CA GLN A 38 55.44 -14.76 -1.04
C GLN A 38 54.79 -15.34 0.22
N SER A 39 54.85 -14.51 1.26
CA SER A 39 54.13 -14.52 2.53
C SER A 39 53.51 -13.12 2.71
N GLU A 40 52.33 -13.08 3.32
CA GLU A 40 51.66 -11.97 4.04
C GLU A 40 51.15 -10.67 3.36
N ARG A 41 49.83 -10.46 3.55
CA ARG A 41 49.10 -9.26 4.04
C ARG A 41 48.77 -8.07 3.10
N ALA A 42 47.50 -7.65 3.27
CA ALA A 42 46.90 -6.30 3.18
C ALA A 42 46.42 -5.69 1.84
N GLU A 43 45.13 -5.30 1.89
CA GLU A 43 44.45 -4.13 1.29
C GLU A 43 44.22 -3.99 -0.24
N SER A 44 42.93 -4.13 -0.58
CA SER A 44 42.09 -3.16 -1.32
C SER A 44 42.12 -3.10 -2.87
N ILE A 45 40.90 -2.87 -3.39
CA ILE A 45 40.47 -2.21 -4.64
C ILE A 45 39.94 -3.10 -5.80
N SER A 46 38.67 -2.79 -6.14
CA SER A 46 37.93 -2.86 -7.40
C SER A 46 37.80 -4.19 -8.16
N SER A 47 36.56 -4.57 -8.45
CA SER A 47 36.23 -5.43 -9.58
C SER A 47 35.36 -4.67 -10.59
N GLY A 48 35.96 -4.44 -11.75
CA GLY A 48 35.28 -4.01 -12.96
C GLY A 48 34.64 -5.20 -13.69
N PHE A 49 33.61 -4.85 -14.45
CA PHE A 49 32.89 -5.67 -15.41
C PHE A 49 33.81 -6.34 -16.44
N LEU A 50 33.54 -7.61 -16.75
CA LEU A 50 34.06 -8.30 -17.93
C LEU A 50 32.88 -8.72 -18.83
N SER A 51 32.82 -8.05 -19.98
CA SER A 51 32.03 -8.39 -21.17
C SER A 51 32.81 -9.42 -22.01
N MET A 52 32.14 -10.46 -22.49
CA MET A 52 32.66 -11.35 -23.54
C MET A 52 31.99 -11.02 -24.87
N LYS A 53 32.83 -10.97 -25.91
CA LYS A 53 32.55 -10.68 -27.33
C LYS A 53 32.48 -11.98 -28.14
N THR A 54 31.76 -11.93 -29.26
CA THR A 54 32.08 -12.46 -30.62
C THR A 54 30.99 -11.91 -31.57
N ASP A 55 31.15 -11.64 -32.88
CA ASP A 55 32.27 -11.52 -33.80
C ASP A 55 31.84 -10.66 -35.01
N ARG A 56 32.83 -10.11 -35.73
CA ARG A 56 32.73 -9.36 -37.03
C ARG A 56 32.37 -10.35 -38.18
N SER A 57 31.91 -10.03 -39.40
CA SER A 57 32.03 -8.92 -40.37
C SER A 57 31.29 -9.34 -41.66
N MET A 58 30.74 -8.40 -42.46
CA MET A 58 31.10 -8.14 -43.88
C MET A 58 30.05 -7.23 -44.58
N GLU A 59 30.56 -6.21 -45.28
CA GLU A 59 29.87 -5.40 -46.27
C GLU A 59 29.69 -6.16 -47.60
N TYR A 60 28.64 -5.88 -48.38
CA TYR A 60 28.66 -5.30 -49.74
C TYR A 60 27.22 -5.30 -50.33
N PRO A 61 26.88 -4.37 -51.25
CA PRO A 61 25.54 -4.09 -51.74
C PRO A 61 25.21 -4.86 -53.03
N LEU A 62 23.97 -5.33 -53.17
CA LEU A 62 23.49 -5.96 -54.41
C LEU A 62 22.69 -4.96 -55.26
N HIS A 63 23.31 -4.57 -56.38
CA HIS A 63 22.65 -4.10 -57.59
C HIS A 63 21.80 -5.22 -58.20
N PHE A 64 20.57 -4.91 -58.63
CA PHE A 64 19.90 -5.65 -59.70
C PHE A 64 19.47 -4.67 -60.80
N LYS A 65 19.81 -5.02 -62.04
CA LYS A 65 19.46 -4.33 -63.29
C LYS A 65 18.10 -4.79 -63.80
N GLU A 66 17.46 -3.87 -64.52
CA GLU A 66 16.19 -3.98 -65.26
C GLU A 66 16.16 -5.13 -66.28
N ASP A 67 14.96 -5.69 -66.47
CA ASP A 67 14.50 -6.14 -67.77
C ASP A 67 13.09 -5.60 -68.04
N SER A 68 12.93 -5.11 -69.26
CA SER A 68 11.83 -4.30 -69.78
C SER A 68 10.63 -5.12 -70.25
N LEU A 69 9.42 -4.71 -69.88
CA LEU A 69 8.20 -4.89 -70.69
C LEU A 69 7.32 -3.63 -70.57
N GLN A 70 7.13 -2.94 -71.69
CA GLN A 70 6.31 -1.75 -71.84
C GLN A 70 4.83 -2.07 -71.57
N ASN A 71 4.19 -1.30 -70.69
CA ASN A 71 2.83 -0.82 -70.91
C ASN A 71 2.58 0.49 -70.15
N LYS A 72 1.82 1.37 -70.78
CA LYS A 72 1.61 2.80 -70.48
C LYS A 72 1.23 3.07 -69.02
N GLY A 73 1.92 4.03 -68.39
CA GLY A 73 1.91 4.25 -66.94
C GLY A 73 0.79 5.13 -66.36
N PRO A 74 0.78 5.32 -65.03
CA PRO A 74 0.02 6.36 -64.33
C PRO A 74 0.94 7.47 -63.76
N VAL A 75 0.33 8.64 -63.53
CA VAL A 75 0.94 9.91 -63.09
C VAL A 75 1.66 9.80 -61.73
N GLU A 76 2.80 10.48 -61.57
CA GLU A 76 3.69 10.43 -60.40
C GLU A 76 3.29 11.44 -59.31
N VAL A 77 3.04 10.99 -58.07
CA VAL A 77 2.67 11.84 -56.92
C VAL A 77 3.88 12.02 -55.98
N PRO A 78 4.30 13.25 -55.63
CA PRO A 78 5.42 13.51 -54.72
C PRO A 78 5.03 13.30 -53.24
N CYS A 79 6.03 13.06 -52.39
CA CYS A 79 5.81 12.98 -50.95
C CYS A 79 5.52 14.37 -50.34
N ASP A 80 4.45 14.49 -49.58
CA ASP A 80 4.01 15.75 -48.97
C ASP A 80 4.93 16.24 -47.83
N ILE A 81 5.80 15.37 -47.30
CA ILE A 81 6.71 15.70 -46.18
C ILE A 81 8.03 16.31 -46.66
N CYS A 82 8.51 15.91 -47.85
CA CYS A 82 9.82 16.35 -48.35
C CYS A 82 9.82 16.85 -49.79
N SER A 83 8.77 16.56 -50.56
CA SER A 83 8.53 17.03 -51.93
C SER A 83 9.61 16.73 -52.97
N GLU A 84 10.69 16.03 -52.59
CA GLU A 84 11.84 15.69 -53.45
C GLU A 84 11.82 14.24 -53.97
N VAL A 85 11.01 13.37 -53.37
CA VAL A 85 10.91 11.94 -53.71
C VAL A 85 9.45 11.49 -53.80
N GLN A 86 9.19 10.52 -54.68
CA GLN A 86 7.84 10.03 -54.95
C GLN A 86 7.21 9.35 -53.75
N ALA A 87 5.91 9.59 -53.57
CA ALA A 87 5.10 8.94 -52.57
C ALA A 87 4.77 7.50 -53.00
N VAL A 88 4.94 6.57 -52.08
CA VAL A 88 4.64 5.14 -52.26
C VAL A 88 3.33 4.76 -51.60
N LYS A 89 2.93 5.46 -50.53
CA LYS A 89 1.71 5.19 -49.77
C LYS A 89 1.02 6.50 -49.37
N PHE A 90 -0.30 6.52 -49.50
CA PHE A 90 -1.17 7.54 -48.93
C PHE A 90 -1.78 7.02 -47.64
N CYS A 91 -1.66 7.79 -46.56
CA CYS A 91 -2.36 7.47 -45.33
C CYS A 91 -3.74 8.11 -45.36
N GLN A 92 -4.81 7.30 -45.40
CA GLN A 92 -6.19 7.81 -45.40
C GLN A 92 -6.52 8.53 -44.08
N THR A 93 -5.93 8.09 -42.98
CA THR A 93 -6.14 8.67 -41.65
C THR A 93 -5.46 10.02 -41.50
N CYS A 94 -4.25 10.20 -42.04
CA CYS A 94 -3.54 11.48 -42.03
C CYS A 94 -3.92 12.37 -43.21
N SER A 95 -4.48 11.79 -44.28
CA SER A 95 -4.68 12.42 -45.58
C SER A 95 -3.40 13.00 -46.21
N VAL A 96 -2.29 12.25 -46.11
CA VAL A 96 -0.94 12.68 -46.54
C VAL A 96 -0.25 11.55 -47.30
N SER A 97 0.46 11.88 -48.37
CA SER A 97 1.26 11.01 -49.24
C SER A 97 2.71 10.95 -48.77
N TYR A 98 3.23 9.75 -48.53
CA TYR A 98 4.56 9.51 -47.98
C TYR A 98 5.45 8.71 -48.92
N CYS A 99 6.72 9.09 -49.03
CA CYS A 99 7.76 8.26 -49.64
C CYS A 99 8.21 7.15 -48.67
N GLU A 100 9.00 6.20 -49.19
CA GLU A 100 9.47 5.01 -48.47
C GLU A 100 10.20 5.32 -47.15
N THR A 101 10.82 6.50 -47.03
CA THR A 101 11.51 6.92 -45.79
C THR A 101 10.56 7.53 -44.77
N HIS A 102 9.61 8.37 -45.20
CA HIS A 102 8.68 9.06 -44.29
C HIS A 102 7.49 8.20 -43.87
N ILE A 103 7.15 7.16 -44.63
CA ILE A 103 6.10 6.20 -44.26
C ILE A 103 6.55 5.28 -43.10
N ARG A 104 7.86 5.13 -42.86
CA ARG A 104 8.40 4.24 -41.81
C ARG A 104 7.87 4.51 -40.42
N GLN A 105 7.48 5.76 -40.12
CA GLN A 105 6.89 6.08 -38.82
C GLN A 105 5.53 5.40 -38.63
N HIS A 106 4.76 5.18 -39.70
CA HIS A 106 3.51 4.43 -39.65
C HIS A 106 3.73 2.92 -39.42
N TYR A 107 4.94 2.40 -39.71
CA TYR A 107 5.32 1.02 -39.41
C TYR A 107 6.09 0.84 -38.09
N THR A 108 6.64 1.91 -37.52
CA THR A 108 7.54 1.83 -36.35
C THR A 108 6.98 2.51 -35.10
N VAL A 109 6.07 3.48 -35.24
CA VAL A 109 5.50 4.23 -34.11
C VAL A 109 4.14 3.62 -33.70
N PRO A 110 3.96 3.14 -32.46
CA PRO A 110 2.76 2.40 -32.04
C PRO A 110 1.42 3.12 -32.27
N LYS A 111 1.38 4.45 -32.11
CA LYS A 111 0.16 5.25 -32.37
C LYS A 111 -0.21 5.35 -33.85
N LEU A 112 0.77 5.29 -34.75
CA LEU A 112 0.57 5.48 -36.20
C LEU A 112 0.37 4.15 -36.94
N LYS A 113 0.66 3.01 -36.30
CA LYS A 113 0.38 1.66 -36.84
C LYS A 113 -1.11 1.38 -37.06
N ARG A 114 -1.98 2.11 -36.36
CA ARG A 114 -3.45 1.98 -36.49
C ARG A 114 -4.03 2.77 -37.66
N HIS A 115 -3.19 3.50 -38.41
CA HIS A 115 -3.63 4.30 -39.53
C HIS A 115 -3.71 3.47 -40.82
N THR A 116 -4.71 3.74 -41.65
CA THR A 116 -4.93 3.01 -42.90
C THR A 116 -4.04 3.56 -44.01
N LEU A 117 -3.20 2.70 -44.59
CA LEU A 117 -2.28 3.05 -45.68
C LEU A 117 -2.72 2.37 -46.99
N VAL A 118 -2.79 3.14 -48.07
CA VAL A 118 -3.13 2.64 -49.42
C VAL A 118 -2.05 3.02 -50.42
N ASP A 119 -1.94 2.26 -51.51
CA ASP A 119 -1.02 2.57 -52.61
C ASP A 119 -1.45 3.83 -53.35
N VAL A 120 -0.47 4.61 -53.78
CA VAL A 120 -0.72 5.85 -54.52
C VAL A 120 -1.01 5.47 -55.98
N THR A 121 -2.29 5.35 -56.32
CA THR A 121 -2.76 5.20 -57.72
C THR A 121 -3.22 6.55 -58.26
N GLY A 122 -2.84 6.86 -59.51
CA GLY A 122 -2.95 8.17 -60.15
C GLY A 122 -4.35 8.67 -60.51
N ASP A 123 -5.37 8.36 -59.71
CA ASP A 123 -6.78 8.76 -59.94
C ASP A 123 -7.29 9.82 -58.92
N LEU A 124 -6.38 10.60 -58.33
CA LEU A 124 -6.69 11.52 -57.22
C LEU A 124 -6.50 13.02 -57.51
N GLU A 125 -6.30 13.46 -58.76
CA GLU A 125 -6.03 14.88 -59.06
C GLU A 125 -7.19 15.71 -59.66
N GLU A 126 -8.36 15.17 -60.01
CA GLU A 126 -9.35 15.97 -60.76
C GLU A 126 -10.37 16.79 -59.94
N LYS A 127 -10.29 16.89 -58.60
CA LYS A 127 -11.42 17.48 -57.82
C LYS A 127 -11.12 18.48 -56.71
N LEU A 128 -9.89 18.96 -56.48
CA LEU A 128 -9.61 19.88 -55.37
C LEU A 128 -8.73 21.09 -55.77
N CYS A 129 -8.98 22.23 -55.12
CA CYS A 129 -8.29 23.51 -55.32
C CYS A 129 -6.96 23.58 -54.55
N GLN A 130 -5.86 23.93 -55.23
CA GLN A 130 -4.49 23.93 -54.66
C GLN A 130 -4.22 25.02 -53.59
N HIS A 131 -5.12 25.99 -53.38
CA HIS A 131 -4.92 27.04 -52.37
C HIS A 131 -5.51 26.71 -50.99
N VAL A 132 -6.55 25.87 -50.92
CA VAL A 132 -7.31 25.61 -49.67
C VAL A 132 -7.79 24.16 -49.54
N TYR A 133 -7.40 23.27 -50.47
CA TYR A 133 -7.82 21.86 -50.51
C TYR A 133 -9.35 21.67 -50.43
N SER A 134 -10.10 22.54 -51.11
CA SER A 134 -11.56 22.52 -51.23
C SER A 134 -12.00 22.16 -52.66
N PRO A 135 -13.17 21.53 -52.88
CA PRO A 135 -13.61 21.12 -54.21
C PRO A 135 -13.84 22.26 -55.21
N LEU A 136 -13.51 21.99 -56.48
CA LEU A 136 -13.55 22.96 -57.59
C LEU A 136 -14.96 23.06 -58.18
N ASP A 137 -15.84 23.76 -57.47
CA ASP A 137 -17.29 23.75 -57.75
C ASP A 137 -17.79 25.01 -58.48
N VAL A 138 -16.88 25.89 -58.90
CA VAL A 138 -17.20 27.18 -59.54
C VAL A 138 -16.40 27.34 -60.83
N PHE A 139 -17.07 27.65 -61.93
CA PHE A 139 -16.44 27.93 -63.23
C PHE A 139 -16.37 29.44 -63.48
N CYS A 140 -15.16 30.00 -63.56
CA CYS A 140 -14.94 31.39 -63.94
C CYS A 140 -14.94 31.53 -65.47
N ARG A 141 -15.94 32.22 -66.04
CA ARG A 141 -16.02 32.50 -67.48
C ARG A 141 -15.04 33.57 -67.94
N THR A 142 -14.66 34.49 -67.06
CA THR A 142 -13.69 35.55 -67.38
C THR A 142 -12.30 34.97 -67.63
N ASP A 143 -11.89 33.96 -66.86
CA ASP A 143 -10.55 33.34 -66.95
C ASP A 143 -10.57 31.92 -67.55
N GLN A 144 -11.76 31.42 -67.92
CA GLN A 144 -12.01 30.08 -68.49
C GLN A 144 -11.42 28.91 -67.69
N MET A 145 -11.59 28.91 -66.36
CA MET A 145 -11.07 27.85 -65.48
C MET A 145 -11.99 27.53 -64.30
N LEU A 146 -11.82 26.32 -63.74
CA LEU A 146 -12.51 25.85 -62.53
C LEU A 146 -11.77 26.34 -61.27
N ILE A 147 -12.52 26.90 -60.33
CA ILE A 147 -12.04 27.48 -59.06
C ILE A 147 -12.96 27.01 -57.92
N CYS A 148 -12.50 27.09 -56.65
CA CYS A 148 -13.37 26.81 -55.51
C CYS A 148 -14.17 28.06 -55.08
N SER A 149 -15.19 27.85 -54.26
CA SER A 149 -16.07 28.90 -53.73
C SER A 149 -15.32 30.02 -53.00
N GLN A 150 -14.22 29.70 -52.32
CA GLN A 150 -13.38 30.70 -51.63
C GLN A 150 -12.47 31.51 -52.59
N CYS A 151 -12.04 30.93 -53.71
CA CYS A 151 -11.33 31.67 -54.76
C CYS A 151 -12.25 32.64 -55.52
N ALA A 152 -13.55 32.31 -55.63
CA ALA A 152 -14.57 33.20 -56.21
C ALA A 152 -14.81 34.46 -55.36
N GLU A 153 -14.71 34.35 -54.03
CA GLU A 153 -14.92 35.49 -53.10
C GLU A 153 -13.66 36.32 -52.83
N THR A 154 -12.49 35.88 -53.29
CA THR A 154 -11.20 36.54 -53.08
C THR A 154 -10.59 37.04 -54.40
N ASN A 155 -9.74 36.26 -55.07
CA ASN A 155 -8.96 36.69 -56.23
C ASN A 155 -9.78 36.87 -57.52
N HIS A 156 -11.00 36.31 -57.58
CA HIS A 156 -11.92 36.45 -58.72
C HIS A 156 -13.17 37.27 -58.36
N LYS A 157 -13.09 38.11 -57.33
CA LYS A 157 -14.20 38.96 -56.87
C LYS A 157 -14.53 40.03 -57.92
N GLY A 158 -15.63 39.83 -58.64
CA GLY A 158 -16.09 40.69 -59.72
C GLY A 158 -15.94 40.09 -61.13
N HIS A 159 -15.40 38.88 -61.25
CA HIS A 159 -15.39 38.11 -62.50
C HIS A 159 -16.74 37.37 -62.71
N ASP A 160 -17.08 37.06 -63.96
CA ASP A 160 -18.29 36.29 -64.32
C ASP A 160 -18.07 34.82 -63.93
N THR A 161 -18.62 34.41 -62.80
CA THR A 161 -18.44 33.07 -62.22
C THR A 161 -19.76 32.31 -62.14
N ILE A 162 -19.73 31.00 -62.38
CA ILE A 162 -20.89 30.12 -62.45
C ILE A 162 -20.65 28.90 -61.57
N LEU A 163 -21.47 28.74 -60.53
CA LEU A 163 -21.49 27.53 -59.71
C LEU A 163 -21.91 26.33 -60.58
N LEU A 164 -21.09 25.29 -60.63
CA LEU A 164 -21.44 24.05 -61.31
C LEU A 164 -22.32 23.19 -60.39
N GLU A 165 -23.58 23.59 -60.24
CA GLU A 165 -24.59 22.69 -59.72
C GLU A 165 -25.03 21.72 -60.82
N THR A 166 -24.88 20.42 -60.57
CA THR A 166 -25.49 19.35 -61.36
C THR A 166 -27.01 19.45 -61.23
N LYS A 167 -27.67 20.16 -62.14
CA LYS A 167 -29.13 20.22 -62.29
C LYS A 167 -29.59 19.51 -63.55
N LYS A 168 -30.67 18.73 -63.44
CA LYS A 168 -31.74 18.66 -64.46
C LYS A 168 -33.07 18.47 -63.74
N ALA A 169 -34.19 19.10 -64.09
CA ALA A 169 -34.48 20.27 -64.90
C ALA A 169 -35.97 20.61 -64.63
N GLY A 170 -36.31 21.89 -64.49
CA GLY A 170 -37.70 22.35 -64.36
C GLY A 170 -37.73 23.86 -64.11
N ARG A 171 -38.22 24.61 -65.09
CA ARG A 171 -38.07 26.06 -65.26
C ARG A 171 -38.93 26.89 -64.29
N GLN A 172 -38.33 28.01 -63.85
CA GLN A 172 -38.86 29.25 -63.24
C GLN A 172 -40.04 29.89 -64.03
N PRO A 173 -40.84 30.89 -63.52
CA PRO A 173 -40.32 32.10 -62.85
C PRO A 173 -41.20 32.95 -61.87
N LYS A 174 -40.49 33.82 -61.12
CA LYS A 174 -40.73 35.21 -60.63
C LYS A 174 -42.13 35.75 -60.24
N SER A 175 -42.13 36.63 -59.24
CA SER A 175 -43.27 37.39 -58.73
C SER A 175 -43.32 38.88 -59.15
N PHE A 176 -44.56 39.40 -59.17
CA PHE A 176 -45.12 40.76 -59.07
C PHE A 176 -45.26 41.77 -60.26
N ASP A 177 -46.55 42.19 -60.40
CA ASP A 177 -47.25 43.40 -60.89
C ASP A 177 -47.22 43.92 -62.33
N GLY A 178 -48.44 44.22 -62.85
CA GLY A 178 -48.68 45.29 -63.83
C GLY A 178 -49.69 45.05 -64.98
N ASP A 179 -50.98 45.10 -64.67
CA ASP A 179 -52.11 45.71 -65.44
C ASP A 179 -52.62 45.23 -66.84
N GLN A 180 -53.95 45.03 -66.83
CA GLN A 180 -55.01 45.47 -67.77
C GLN A 180 -55.53 44.58 -68.94
N HIS A 181 -56.84 44.28 -68.81
CA HIS A 181 -57.92 44.25 -69.84
C HIS A 181 -57.92 43.09 -70.88
N THR A 182 -59.01 42.36 -71.22
CA THR A 182 -60.46 42.34 -70.89
C THR A 182 -61.10 41.03 -71.44
N THR A 183 -62.21 40.55 -70.82
CA THR A 183 -63.37 39.79 -71.39
C THR A 183 -63.14 38.38 -71.99
N LEU A 184 -63.97 37.32 -71.84
CA LEU A 184 -65.39 37.11 -71.50
C LEU A 184 -65.61 35.63 -71.04
N ALA A 185 -66.78 35.36 -70.46
CA ALA A 185 -67.20 34.24 -69.60
C ALA A 185 -67.38 32.84 -70.23
N SER A 186 -67.33 31.79 -69.38
CA SER A 186 -68.42 30.79 -69.18
C SER A 186 -68.10 29.74 -68.09
N ASP A 187 -69.07 29.56 -67.18
CA ASP A 187 -69.55 28.36 -66.48
C ASP A 187 -68.74 27.59 -65.40
N ASP A 188 -69.40 27.49 -64.23
CA ASP A 188 -69.30 26.56 -63.09
C ASP A 188 -67.93 25.98 -62.68
N VAL A 189 -67.31 26.59 -61.66
CA VAL A 189 -66.16 26.00 -60.93
C VAL A 189 -66.46 25.98 -59.43
N LEU A 190 -66.42 24.77 -58.84
CA LEU A 190 -66.48 24.55 -57.39
C LEU A 190 -65.33 25.31 -56.67
N PRO A 191 -65.61 26.05 -55.58
CA PRO A 191 -64.56 26.74 -54.82
C PRO A 191 -63.61 25.74 -54.10
N PRO A 192 -62.29 26.01 -54.08
CA PRO A 192 -61.32 25.17 -53.38
C PRO A 192 -61.47 25.25 -51.86
N PRO A 193 -61.06 24.19 -51.14
CA PRO A 193 -61.01 24.21 -49.67
C PRO A 193 -60.01 25.26 -49.15
N GLY A 194 -60.08 25.56 -47.85
CA GLY A 194 -59.09 26.41 -47.17
C GLY A 194 -57.70 25.76 -47.10
N ASP A 195 -56.70 26.52 -46.63
CA ASP A 195 -55.31 26.05 -46.55
C ASP A 195 -55.17 24.79 -45.68
N ILE A 196 -54.29 23.88 -46.08
CA ILE A 196 -54.01 22.64 -45.34
C ILE A 196 -53.18 22.97 -44.10
N GLN A 197 -53.66 22.51 -42.93
CA GLN A 197 -52.95 22.53 -41.67
C GLN A 197 -52.58 21.11 -41.25
N VAL A 198 -51.34 20.92 -40.80
CA VAL A 198 -50.85 19.63 -40.31
C VAL A 198 -51.06 19.58 -38.81
N LEU A 199 -51.84 18.60 -38.35
CA LEU A 199 -52.16 18.44 -36.93
C LEU A 199 -51.15 17.54 -36.22
N LEU A 200 -50.75 16.44 -36.86
CA LEU A 200 -49.78 15.48 -36.34
C LEU A 200 -49.03 14.82 -37.50
N LEU A 201 -47.71 14.66 -37.37
CA LEU A 201 -46.86 13.99 -38.36
C LEU A 201 -45.99 12.98 -37.63
N THR A 202 -46.12 11.69 -37.98
CA THR A 202 -45.30 10.59 -37.44
C THR A 202 -44.39 10.03 -38.54
N SER A 203 -43.73 8.90 -38.27
CA SER A 203 -42.90 8.21 -39.26
C SER A 203 -43.73 7.52 -40.36
N ASP A 204 -44.99 7.18 -40.08
CA ASP A 204 -45.82 6.35 -40.96
C ASP A 204 -47.23 6.92 -41.17
N SER A 205 -47.60 8.03 -40.52
CA SER A 205 -48.88 8.69 -40.71
C SER A 205 -48.80 10.22 -40.68
N VAL A 206 -49.81 10.86 -41.26
CA VAL A 206 -50.04 12.30 -41.16
C VAL A 206 -51.51 12.58 -40.96
N SER A 207 -51.82 13.49 -40.03
CA SER A 207 -53.16 14.05 -39.83
C SER A 207 -53.22 15.45 -40.42
N LEU A 208 -54.09 15.65 -41.41
CA LEU A 208 -54.27 16.90 -42.14
C LEU A 208 -55.67 17.45 -41.88
N SER A 209 -55.79 18.76 -41.74
CA SER A 209 -57.07 19.47 -41.71
C SER A 209 -57.10 20.64 -42.68
N TRP A 210 -58.28 21.07 -43.11
CA TRP A 210 -58.45 22.20 -44.03
C TRP A 210 -59.76 22.93 -43.80
N GLY A 211 -59.79 24.24 -44.08
CA GLY A 211 -61.00 25.05 -43.94
C GLY A 211 -62.09 24.72 -44.97
N PRO A 212 -63.36 25.08 -44.71
CA PRO A 212 -64.43 24.93 -45.70
C PRO A 212 -64.22 25.89 -46.89
N PRO A 213 -64.59 25.48 -48.12
CA PRO A 213 -64.56 26.32 -49.31
C PRO A 213 -65.51 27.51 -49.18
N LYS A 214 -65.03 28.71 -49.51
CA LYS A 214 -65.77 29.97 -49.33
C LYS A 214 -67.02 29.99 -50.22
N GLY A 215 -68.19 30.15 -49.60
CA GLY A 215 -69.48 30.38 -50.28
C GLY A 215 -70.41 29.17 -50.40
N LEU A 216 -69.97 27.96 -50.06
CA LEU A 216 -70.82 26.75 -50.06
C LEU A 216 -71.45 26.50 -48.68
N LYS A 217 -72.77 26.25 -48.63
CA LYS A 217 -73.51 25.87 -47.40
C LYS A 217 -74.23 24.54 -47.61
N GLY A 218 -73.79 23.49 -46.91
CA GLY A 218 -74.27 22.10 -47.04
C GLY A 218 -73.15 21.07 -46.84
N PRO A 219 -73.44 19.76 -46.81
CA PRO A 219 -72.43 18.72 -46.64
C PRO A 219 -71.50 18.64 -47.86
N GLN A 220 -70.19 18.65 -47.63
CA GLN A 220 -69.18 18.76 -48.68
C GLN A 220 -68.39 17.46 -48.84
N LYS A 221 -68.01 17.13 -50.08
CA LYS A 221 -67.12 16.02 -50.37
C LYS A 221 -65.75 16.56 -50.79
N PHE A 222 -64.68 15.94 -50.29
CA PHE A 222 -63.31 16.29 -50.60
C PHE A 222 -62.58 15.07 -51.16
N ARG A 223 -61.69 15.30 -52.12
CA ARG A 223 -60.73 14.30 -52.58
C ARG A 223 -59.34 14.70 -52.10
N VAL A 224 -58.73 13.81 -51.34
CA VAL A 224 -57.36 13.95 -50.82
C VAL A 224 -56.47 13.01 -51.62
N THR A 225 -55.41 13.53 -52.23
CA THR A 225 -54.42 12.74 -52.95
C THR A 225 -53.02 12.92 -52.38
N TRP A 226 -52.24 11.85 -52.29
CA TRP A 226 -50.87 11.89 -51.79
C TRP A 226 -49.96 10.93 -52.55
N GLY A 227 -48.70 11.33 -52.74
CA GLY A 227 -47.73 10.52 -53.47
C GLY A 227 -46.29 10.95 -53.23
N CYS A 228 -45.38 10.01 -53.46
CA CYS A 228 -43.93 10.20 -53.49
C CYS A 228 -43.45 9.69 -54.86
N ASP A 229 -43.28 10.60 -55.81
CA ASP A 229 -42.69 10.44 -57.15
C ASP A 229 -43.24 9.38 -58.15
N VAL A 230 -44.19 8.47 -57.80
CA VAL A 230 -45.01 7.66 -58.77
C VAL A 230 -46.40 7.31 -58.19
N GLU A 231 -47.43 7.24 -59.06
CA GLU A 231 -48.89 7.01 -58.86
C GLU A 231 -49.49 7.51 -57.52
N PRO A 232 -50.20 8.67 -57.51
CA PRO A 232 -50.76 9.21 -56.28
C PRO A 232 -51.95 8.38 -55.78
N CYS A 233 -51.90 7.99 -54.51
CA CYS A 233 -53.04 7.42 -53.80
C CYS A 233 -54.13 8.49 -53.65
N SER A 234 -55.41 8.09 -53.69
CA SER A 234 -56.52 9.03 -53.48
C SER A 234 -57.57 8.48 -52.52
N LEU A 235 -58.12 9.36 -51.70
CA LEU A 235 -59.18 9.06 -50.74
C LEU A 235 -60.28 10.11 -50.83
N GLY A 236 -61.54 9.66 -50.90
CA GLY A 236 -62.71 10.54 -50.85
C GLY A 236 -63.22 10.66 -49.42
N VAL A 237 -63.28 11.87 -48.88
CA VAL A 237 -63.77 12.17 -47.53
C VAL A 237 -65.07 12.97 -47.65
N LYS A 238 -66.14 12.55 -46.95
CA LYS A 238 -67.44 13.24 -46.98
C LYS A 238 -67.72 13.88 -45.62
N ASN A 239 -68.00 15.17 -45.62
CA ASN A 239 -68.50 15.95 -44.51
C ASN A 239 -67.57 15.98 -43.27
N VAL A 240 -66.27 15.81 -43.49
CA VAL A 240 -65.20 15.91 -42.49
C VAL A 240 -64.08 16.74 -43.12
N HIS A 241 -63.52 17.66 -42.33
CA HIS A 241 -62.48 18.61 -42.74
C HIS A 241 -61.08 18.19 -42.27
N GLU A 242 -60.94 16.93 -41.86
CA GLU A 242 -59.75 16.34 -41.31
C GLU A 242 -59.63 14.89 -41.82
N VAL A 243 -58.41 14.44 -42.08
CA VAL A 243 -58.13 13.06 -42.47
C VAL A 243 -56.79 12.63 -41.91
N GLU A 244 -56.75 11.39 -41.42
CA GLU A 244 -55.51 10.70 -41.09
C GLU A 244 -55.12 9.78 -42.26
N ILE A 245 -53.91 9.96 -42.76
CA ILE A 245 -53.31 9.14 -43.82
C ILE A 245 -52.22 8.29 -43.18
N SER A 246 -52.42 6.98 -43.12
CA SER A 246 -51.48 6.01 -42.57
C SER A 246 -50.75 5.21 -43.67
N ARG A 247 -49.67 4.52 -43.30
CA ARG A 247 -48.78 3.74 -44.19
C ARG A 247 -47.91 4.60 -45.13
N LEU A 248 -47.46 5.75 -44.65
CA LEU A 248 -46.40 6.51 -45.29
C LEU A 248 -45.05 5.80 -45.09
N ASN A 249 -44.14 5.93 -46.06
CA ASN A 249 -42.78 5.42 -45.92
C ASN A 249 -41.95 6.43 -45.10
N PRO A 250 -41.33 6.00 -43.99
CA PRO A 250 -40.53 6.88 -43.16
C PRO A 250 -39.40 7.56 -43.94
N GLY A 251 -39.10 8.81 -43.60
CA GLY A 251 -38.02 9.59 -44.22
C GLY A 251 -38.31 10.13 -45.63
N LYS A 252 -39.35 9.67 -46.34
CA LYS A 252 -39.70 10.16 -47.69
C LYS A 252 -40.54 11.45 -47.66
N LYS A 253 -40.41 12.25 -48.72
CA LYS A 253 -41.18 13.49 -48.93
C LYS A 253 -42.47 13.18 -49.68
N TYR A 254 -43.61 13.53 -49.09
CA TYR A 254 -44.93 13.35 -49.67
C TYR A 254 -45.57 14.70 -50.00
N GLN A 255 -46.23 14.78 -51.16
CA GLN A 255 -47.07 15.91 -51.52
C GLN A 255 -48.54 15.54 -51.35
N PHE A 256 -49.25 16.27 -50.51
CA PHE A 256 -50.66 16.09 -50.19
C PHE A 256 -51.48 17.18 -50.88
N ASN A 257 -52.52 16.79 -51.60
CA ASN A 257 -53.41 17.70 -52.31
C ASN A 257 -54.86 17.46 -51.87
N VAL A 258 -55.62 18.52 -51.61
CA VAL A 258 -57.04 18.44 -51.26
C VAL A 258 -57.87 19.28 -52.23
N ALA A 259 -58.88 18.68 -52.84
CA ALA A 259 -59.84 19.36 -53.72
C ALA A 259 -61.29 19.12 -53.26
N THR A 260 -62.17 20.11 -53.42
CA THR A 260 -63.62 19.94 -53.24
C THR A 260 -64.16 19.15 -54.42
N GLU A 261 -64.94 18.09 -54.17
CA GLU A 261 -65.52 17.21 -55.19
C GLU A 261 -67.04 17.40 -55.25
N GLY A 262 -67.57 17.67 -56.44
CA GLY A 262 -69.01 17.82 -56.73
C GLY A 262 -69.77 16.49 -56.78
N GLU A 263 -71.10 16.55 -56.82
CA GLU A 263 -71.95 15.35 -56.91
C GLU A 263 -71.79 14.58 -58.23
N ASP A 264 -71.34 15.25 -59.30
CA ASP A 264 -71.03 14.71 -60.62
C ASP A 264 -69.58 14.16 -60.75
N GLY A 265 -68.79 14.26 -59.68
CA GLY A 265 -67.37 13.86 -59.66
C GLY A 265 -66.39 14.91 -60.18
N SER A 266 -66.87 16.11 -60.55
CA SER A 266 -66.00 17.25 -60.89
C SER A 266 -65.20 17.71 -59.67
N GLN A 267 -63.96 18.17 -59.87
CA GLN A 267 -63.05 18.58 -58.78
C GLN A 267 -62.66 20.04 -58.93
N SER A 268 -62.62 20.76 -57.80
CA SER A 268 -62.04 22.10 -57.73
C SER A 268 -60.53 22.08 -57.98
N ARG A 269 -59.91 23.26 -58.09
CA ARG A 269 -58.45 23.37 -57.93
C ARG A 269 -58.04 22.80 -56.55
N CYS A 270 -56.90 22.13 -56.49
CA CYS A 270 -56.39 21.56 -55.25
C CYS A 270 -55.56 22.57 -54.45
N VAL A 271 -55.58 22.42 -53.12
CA VAL A 271 -54.61 23.03 -52.21
C VAL A 271 -53.55 21.99 -51.91
N SER A 272 -52.28 22.38 -51.91
CA SER A 272 -51.14 21.46 -51.75
C SER A 272 -50.32 21.76 -50.51
N ALA A 273 -49.85 20.71 -49.81
CA ALA A 273 -48.86 20.77 -48.76
C ALA A 273 -47.79 19.69 -49.00
N SER A 274 -46.51 20.04 -48.82
CA SER A 274 -45.41 19.07 -48.91
C SER A 274 -44.82 18.83 -47.54
N LEU A 275 -44.79 17.56 -47.11
CA LEU A 275 -44.31 17.16 -45.80
C LEU A 275 -43.38 15.97 -45.94
N SER A 276 -42.33 15.92 -45.13
CA SER A 276 -41.42 14.78 -45.09
C SER A 276 -41.64 13.99 -43.81
N ALA A 277 -41.93 12.70 -43.92
CA ALA A 277 -42.11 11.84 -42.76
C ALA A 277 -40.83 11.82 -41.90
N VAL A 278 -41.00 11.86 -40.58
CA VAL A 278 -39.88 11.81 -39.62
C VAL A 278 -39.29 10.39 -39.64
N PRO A 279 -37.97 10.18 -39.47
CA PRO A 279 -37.44 8.82 -39.30
C PRO A 279 -38.08 8.13 -38.09
N PRO A 280 -38.30 6.80 -38.12
CA PRO A 280 -38.82 6.08 -36.97
C PRO A 280 -37.77 6.02 -35.85
N ALA A 281 -38.26 6.03 -34.61
CA ALA A 281 -37.41 5.86 -33.44
C ALA A 281 -36.87 4.41 -33.36
N PRO A 282 -35.64 4.20 -32.83
CA PRO A 282 -35.14 2.86 -32.52
C PRO A 282 -36.10 2.09 -31.62
N ASP A 283 -36.29 0.80 -31.85
CA ASP A 283 -37.19 -0.01 -31.02
C ASP A 283 -36.40 -0.84 -30.00
N GLN A 284 -36.98 -1.16 -28.85
CA GLN A 284 -36.38 -1.97 -27.78
C GLN A 284 -34.94 -1.56 -27.37
N LEU A 285 -34.75 -0.34 -26.85
CA LEU A 285 -33.48 0.05 -26.25
C LEU A 285 -33.21 -0.77 -24.97
N THR A 286 -32.23 -1.68 -25.04
CA THR A 286 -31.83 -2.56 -23.94
C THR A 286 -30.41 -2.26 -23.48
N VAL A 287 -30.16 -2.55 -22.20
CA VAL A 287 -28.82 -2.50 -21.60
C VAL A 287 -28.32 -3.94 -21.55
N ASP A 288 -27.30 -4.25 -22.35
CA ASP A 288 -26.81 -5.62 -22.54
C ASP A 288 -25.85 -6.02 -21.42
N SER A 289 -24.93 -5.13 -21.08
CA SER A 289 -23.99 -5.30 -19.98
C SER A 289 -23.65 -3.96 -19.36
N VAL A 290 -23.35 -3.99 -18.05
CA VAL A 290 -22.90 -2.82 -17.31
C VAL A 290 -21.71 -3.21 -16.45
N ASP A 291 -20.60 -2.53 -16.73
CA ASP A 291 -19.35 -2.64 -16.00
C ASP A 291 -19.21 -1.44 -15.04
N THR A 292 -18.02 -1.28 -14.46
CA THR A 292 -17.67 -0.15 -13.59
C THR A 292 -17.40 1.13 -14.37
N THR A 293 -16.80 1.02 -15.56
CA THR A 293 -16.44 2.17 -16.40
C THR A 293 -17.05 2.15 -17.79
N SER A 294 -17.88 1.15 -18.10
CA SER A 294 -18.51 1.01 -19.40
C SER A 294 -19.91 0.42 -19.30
N ALA A 295 -20.73 0.66 -20.31
CA ALA A 295 -22.00 -0.03 -20.48
C ALA A 295 -22.27 -0.30 -21.96
N ALA A 296 -22.63 -1.53 -22.29
CA ALA A 296 -23.09 -1.90 -23.62
C ALA A 296 -24.60 -1.72 -23.70
N VAL A 297 -25.05 -0.99 -24.71
CA VAL A 297 -26.47 -0.78 -25.00
C VAL A 297 -26.75 -1.17 -26.45
N SER A 298 -27.90 -1.78 -26.68
CA SER A 298 -28.37 -2.20 -28.00
C SER A 298 -29.81 -1.78 -28.25
N TRP A 299 -30.18 -1.71 -29.52
CA TRP A 299 -31.53 -1.41 -29.97
C TRP A 299 -31.80 -2.11 -31.29
N ASN A 300 -33.08 -2.36 -31.57
CA ASN A 300 -33.49 -2.92 -32.85
C ASN A 300 -33.56 -1.84 -33.93
N GLN A 301 -33.23 -2.22 -35.16
CA GLN A 301 -33.44 -1.36 -36.32
C GLN A 301 -34.94 -1.06 -36.49
N PRO A 302 -35.33 0.21 -36.67
CA PRO A 302 -36.72 0.54 -36.92
C PRO A 302 -37.20 -0.01 -38.28
N PRO A 303 -38.44 -0.51 -38.39
CA PRO A 303 -38.97 -1.05 -39.64
C PRO A 303 -39.07 0.01 -40.74
N GLY A 304 -38.66 -0.34 -41.96
CA GLY A 304 -38.79 0.52 -43.15
C GLY A 304 -37.58 1.37 -43.53
N LEU A 305 -36.43 1.21 -42.85
CA LEU A 305 -35.18 1.94 -43.13
C LEU A 305 -34.13 1.15 -43.95
N ASP A 306 -34.45 -0.04 -44.44
CA ASP A 306 -33.50 -0.98 -45.07
C ASP A 306 -32.81 -0.45 -46.34
N GLN A 307 -33.36 0.62 -46.93
CA GLN A 307 -32.87 1.23 -48.18
C GLN A 307 -32.42 2.70 -48.00
N THR A 308 -32.41 3.22 -46.77
CA THR A 308 -32.04 4.62 -46.47
C THR A 308 -30.81 4.66 -45.59
N GLN A 309 -29.77 5.39 -46.03
CA GLN A 309 -28.57 5.62 -45.21
C GLN A 309 -28.94 6.42 -43.96
N HIS A 310 -28.60 5.88 -42.80
CA HIS A 310 -28.89 6.44 -41.49
C HIS A 310 -27.78 6.07 -40.50
N HIS A 311 -27.70 6.85 -39.42
CA HIS A 311 -26.85 6.55 -38.27
C HIS A 311 -27.63 6.86 -36.98
N TYR A 312 -27.10 6.45 -35.85
CA TYR A 312 -27.71 6.67 -34.53
C TYR A 312 -26.90 7.69 -33.76
N GLN A 313 -27.57 8.64 -33.11
CA GLN A 313 -26.97 9.56 -32.15
C GLN A 313 -27.35 9.11 -30.74
N ILE A 314 -26.33 8.95 -29.90
CA ILE A 314 -26.46 8.54 -28.51
C ILE A 314 -26.05 9.70 -27.62
N SER A 315 -26.92 10.05 -26.68
CA SER A 315 -26.67 11.03 -25.64
C SER A 315 -26.73 10.35 -24.28
N TYR A 316 -25.69 10.44 -23.47
CA TYR A 316 -25.67 9.90 -22.11
C TYR A 316 -25.20 10.94 -21.09
N ARG A 317 -25.85 10.97 -19.93
CA ARG A 317 -25.53 11.95 -18.87
C ARG A 317 -25.77 11.41 -17.47
N CYS A 318 -24.96 11.89 -16.53
CA CYS A 318 -25.21 11.78 -15.10
C CYS A 318 -26.08 12.98 -14.64
N PRO A 319 -26.92 12.84 -13.60
CA PRO A 319 -27.61 13.99 -13.01
C PRO A 319 -26.65 15.12 -12.65
N GLY A 320 -26.86 16.32 -13.19
CA GLY A 320 -26.08 17.53 -12.90
C GLY A 320 -24.87 17.80 -13.82
N THR A 321 -24.57 16.95 -14.80
CA THR A 321 -23.48 17.17 -15.78
C THR A 321 -24.01 17.48 -17.18
N GLU A 322 -23.14 18.05 -18.05
CA GLU A 322 -23.44 18.18 -19.47
C GLU A 322 -23.54 16.80 -20.15
N PRO A 323 -24.40 16.64 -21.17
CA PRO A 323 -24.58 15.38 -21.88
C PRO A 323 -23.42 15.08 -22.83
N HIS A 324 -22.89 13.86 -22.74
CA HIS A 324 -21.95 13.34 -23.71
C HIS A 324 -22.70 12.83 -24.94
N ILE A 325 -22.25 13.23 -26.12
CA ILE A 325 -22.89 12.89 -27.40
C ILE A 325 -21.90 12.10 -28.25
N THR A 326 -22.34 10.96 -28.77
CA THR A 326 -21.59 10.14 -29.71
C THR A 326 -22.50 9.61 -30.81
N THR A 327 -21.93 9.16 -31.93
CA THR A 327 -22.68 8.66 -33.09
C THR A 327 -22.14 7.31 -33.54
N THR A 328 -23.01 6.39 -33.94
CA THR A 328 -22.63 5.08 -34.47
C THR A 328 -23.54 4.65 -35.62
N SER A 329 -23.03 3.85 -36.54
CA SER A 329 -23.82 3.19 -37.59
C SER A 329 -24.31 1.80 -37.19
N SER A 330 -23.82 1.26 -36.07
CA SER A 330 -24.18 -0.06 -35.56
C SER A 330 -25.45 -0.03 -34.69
N HIS A 331 -26.05 -1.20 -34.45
CA HIS A 331 -27.24 -1.38 -33.59
C HIS A 331 -26.90 -1.56 -32.10
N SER A 332 -25.62 -1.45 -31.77
CA SER A 332 -25.12 -1.47 -30.40
C SER A 332 -23.93 -0.55 -30.27
N ILE A 333 -23.69 -0.08 -29.04
CA ILE A 333 -22.50 0.69 -28.70
C ILE A 333 -22.09 0.39 -27.26
N THR A 334 -20.79 0.29 -27.04
CA THR A 334 -20.21 0.32 -25.70
C THR A 334 -19.87 1.75 -25.34
N LEU A 335 -20.53 2.28 -24.32
CA LEU A 335 -20.26 3.60 -23.75
C LEU A 335 -19.02 3.50 -22.86
N PRO A 336 -17.89 4.15 -23.20
CA PRO A 336 -16.67 4.12 -22.39
C PRO A 336 -16.65 5.25 -21.35
N ASP A 337 -15.66 5.21 -20.45
CA ASP A 337 -15.31 6.28 -19.50
C ASP A 337 -16.45 6.71 -18.55
N LEU A 338 -17.31 5.77 -18.16
CA LEU A 338 -18.33 6.00 -17.14
C LEU A 338 -17.71 6.00 -15.74
N GLN A 339 -18.33 6.72 -14.80
CA GLN A 339 -17.96 6.68 -13.38
C GLN A 339 -18.65 5.48 -12.72
N GLY A 340 -17.94 4.74 -11.88
CA GLY A 340 -18.52 3.64 -11.10
C GLY A 340 -19.61 4.12 -10.12
N SER A 341 -20.48 3.20 -9.71
CA SER A 341 -21.58 3.46 -8.77
C SER A 341 -22.47 4.68 -9.13
N THR A 342 -22.61 4.99 -10.41
CA THR A 342 -23.25 6.22 -10.90
C THR A 342 -24.41 5.90 -11.85
N GLN A 343 -25.54 6.57 -11.65
CA GLN A 343 -26.70 6.42 -12.53
C GLN A 343 -26.55 7.31 -13.76
N TYR A 344 -26.64 6.70 -14.94
CA TYR A 344 -26.64 7.36 -16.23
C TYR A 344 -28.00 7.25 -16.90
N SER A 345 -28.45 8.36 -17.47
CA SER A 345 -29.56 8.41 -18.43
C SER A 345 -28.96 8.34 -19.82
N VAL A 346 -29.26 7.27 -20.57
CA VAL A 346 -28.83 7.06 -21.95
C VAL A 346 -30.01 7.27 -22.87
N SER A 347 -29.79 7.89 -24.02
CA SER A 347 -30.84 8.20 -24.97
C SER A 347 -30.35 8.07 -26.40
N VAL A 348 -31.15 7.45 -27.27
CA VAL A 348 -30.79 7.13 -28.66
C VAL A 348 -31.85 7.69 -29.61
N CYS A 349 -31.42 8.31 -30.71
CA CYS A 349 -32.28 8.68 -31.83
C CYS A 349 -31.65 8.31 -33.17
N THR A 350 -32.50 8.14 -34.18
CA THR A 350 -32.11 7.85 -35.57
C THR A 350 -31.90 9.17 -36.31
N MET A 351 -30.75 9.30 -36.97
CA MET A 351 -30.34 10.47 -37.75
C MET A 351 -30.24 10.10 -39.24
N LEU A 352 -30.90 10.89 -40.09
CA LEU A 352 -30.77 10.83 -41.55
C LEU A 352 -29.67 11.79 -42.04
N GLU A 353 -29.12 11.55 -43.24
CA GLU A 353 -28.05 12.40 -43.82
C GLU A 353 -28.44 13.87 -44.04
N ASP A 354 -29.74 14.15 -44.18
CA ASP A 354 -30.27 15.51 -44.30
C ASP A 354 -30.46 16.23 -42.96
N GLY A 355 -29.94 15.65 -41.86
CA GLY A 355 -29.93 16.24 -40.52
C GLY A 355 -31.23 16.05 -39.73
N ARG A 356 -32.19 15.28 -40.25
CA ARG A 356 -33.45 14.99 -39.54
C ARG A 356 -33.28 13.90 -38.49
N GLN A 357 -33.91 14.09 -37.33
CA GLN A 357 -33.84 13.18 -36.19
C GLN A 357 -35.21 12.60 -35.82
N SER A 358 -35.23 11.37 -35.30
CA SER A 358 -36.44 10.72 -34.78
C SER A 358 -36.75 11.15 -33.34
N GLN A 359 -37.84 10.63 -32.77
CA GLN A 359 -38.10 10.77 -31.34
C GLN A 359 -37.02 10.04 -30.52
N LEU A 360 -36.70 10.61 -29.35
CA LEU A 360 -35.66 10.10 -28.47
C LEU A 360 -36.18 8.93 -27.63
N VAL A 361 -35.47 7.80 -27.66
CA VAL A 361 -35.73 6.65 -26.78
C VAL A 361 -34.72 6.66 -25.66
N SER A 362 -35.17 6.64 -24.41
CA SER A 362 -34.30 6.76 -23.24
C SER A 362 -34.41 5.56 -22.30
N THR A 363 -33.27 5.17 -21.72
CA THR A 363 -33.18 4.18 -20.64
C THR A 363 -32.24 4.68 -19.55
N THR A 364 -32.27 4.06 -18.38
CA THR A 364 -31.36 4.37 -17.28
C THR A 364 -30.55 3.15 -16.91
N LEU A 365 -29.25 3.33 -16.67
CA LEU A 365 -28.36 2.30 -16.17
C LEU A 365 -27.58 2.80 -14.96
N THR A 366 -27.17 1.90 -14.08
CA THR A 366 -26.30 2.22 -12.93
C THR A 366 -25.05 1.39 -13.05
N THR A 367 -23.90 2.04 -13.19
CA THR A 367 -22.60 1.36 -13.25
C THR A 367 -22.32 0.61 -11.96
N ARG A 368 -21.55 -0.49 -12.05
CA ARG A 368 -21.19 -1.29 -10.88
C ARG A 368 -20.25 -0.51 -9.97
N SER A 369 -20.18 -0.93 -8.70
CA SER A 369 -19.19 -0.43 -7.75
C SER A 369 -17.80 -0.99 -8.08
N CYS A 370 -16.84 -0.07 -8.23
CA CYS A 370 -15.45 -0.41 -8.51
C CYS A 370 -14.81 -1.15 -7.34
N LEU A 371 -15.18 -0.76 -6.11
CA LEU A 371 -14.74 -1.42 -4.89
C LEU A 371 -15.33 -2.83 -4.77
N ARG A 372 -16.66 -3.00 -4.85
CA ARG A 372 -17.30 -4.32 -4.71
C ARG A 372 -16.85 -5.31 -5.79
N GLU A 373 -16.62 -4.84 -7.01
CA GLU A 373 -16.06 -5.70 -8.07
C GLU A 373 -14.64 -6.17 -7.73
N LEU A 374 -13.77 -5.27 -7.25
CA LEU A 374 -12.43 -5.64 -6.82
C LEU A 374 -12.47 -6.61 -5.63
N LEU A 375 -13.30 -6.31 -4.62
CA LEU A 375 -13.43 -7.11 -3.40
C LEU A 375 -13.91 -8.54 -3.70
N SER A 376 -14.88 -8.72 -4.60
CA SER A 376 -15.33 -10.05 -5.01
C SER A 376 -14.24 -10.83 -5.76
N LYS A 377 -13.46 -10.17 -6.63
CA LYS A 377 -12.30 -10.77 -7.31
C LYS A 377 -11.19 -11.18 -6.34
N THR A 378 -10.96 -10.41 -5.28
CA THR A 378 -9.93 -10.68 -4.26
C THR A 378 -10.42 -11.54 -3.10
N GLY A 379 -11.71 -11.90 -3.03
CA GLY A 379 -12.27 -12.66 -1.90
C GLY A 379 -12.36 -11.85 -0.59
N LEU A 380 -12.43 -10.51 -0.67
CA LEU A 380 -12.48 -9.60 0.48
C LEU A 380 -13.89 -9.04 0.75
N GLU A 381 -14.91 -9.51 0.03
CA GLU A 381 -16.28 -8.96 0.10
C GLU A 381 -16.90 -9.07 1.50
N ASP A 382 -16.84 -10.25 2.11
CA ASP A 382 -17.34 -10.49 3.47
C ASP A 382 -16.62 -9.66 4.55
N HIS A 383 -15.38 -9.29 4.27
CA HIS A 383 -14.52 -8.53 5.17
C HIS A 383 -14.73 -7.02 5.07
N TYR A 384 -15.46 -6.52 4.08
CA TYR A 384 -15.76 -5.10 4.01
C TYR A 384 -16.67 -4.65 5.17
N GLU A 385 -17.64 -5.48 5.55
CA GLU A 385 -18.55 -5.20 6.67
C GLU A 385 -18.04 -5.79 7.99
N ASN A 386 -17.61 -7.06 8.00
CA ASN A 386 -17.21 -7.74 9.24
C ASN A 386 -15.78 -7.41 9.72
N LYS A 387 -14.97 -6.79 8.85
CA LYS A 387 -13.55 -6.47 9.02
C LYS A 387 -12.64 -7.68 9.26
N LEU A 388 -11.46 -7.66 8.64
CA LEU A 388 -10.33 -8.53 8.98
C LEU A 388 -9.75 -8.07 10.31
N THR A 389 -9.46 -9.04 11.17
CA THR A 389 -8.90 -8.80 12.51
C THR A 389 -7.44 -9.23 12.56
N LEU A 390 -6.66 -8.63 13.44
CA LEU A 390 -5.27 -9.05 13.64
C LEU A 390 -5.16 -10.54 13.99
N SER A 391 -6.06 -11.03 14.86
CA SER A 391 -6.13 -12.46 15.22
C SER A 391 -6.34 -13.40 14.02
N SER A 392 -7.10 -12.96 13.01
CA SER A 392 -7.32 -13.76 11.80
C SER A 392 -6.09 -13.85 10.89
N VAL A 393 -5.25 -12.82 10.88
CA VAL A 393 -4.02 -12.77 10.06
C VAL A 393 -2.87 -13.50 10.73
N LEU A 394 -2.84 -13.51 12.08
CA LEU A 394 -1.83 -14.23 12.86
C LEU A 394 -2.11 -15.73 12.99
N GLU A 395 -3.28 -16.21 12.56
CA GLU A 395 -3.63 -17.63 12.59
C GLU A 395 -2.68 -18.46 11.72
N ILE A 396 -2.19 -19.58 12.25
CA ILE A 396 -1.31 -20.49 11.52
C ILE A 396 -2.15 -21.37 10.60
N ASN A 397 -1.93 -21.29 9.28
CA ASN A 397 -2.69 -22.00 8.23
C ASN A 397 -1.77 -22.71 7.21
N ALA A 398 -2.28 -23.61 6.37
CA ALA A 398 -1.46 -24.37 5.42
C ALA A 398 -0.69 -23.47 4.43
N ASN A 399 -1.26 -22.31 4.10
CA ASN A 399 -0.64 -21.28 3.28
C ASN A 399 0.44 -20.49 4.02
N THR A 400 0.54 -20.58 5.35
CA THR A 400 1.68 -20.02 6.10
C THR A 400 2.93 -20.85 5.95
N THR A 401 2.81 -22.11 5.52
CA THR A 401 3.93 -23.04 5.35
C THR A 401 4.35 -23.28 3.90
N SER A 402 3.41 -23.30 2.96
CA SER A 402 3.76 -23.43 1.54
C SER A 402 4.15 -22.09 0.90
N ASP A 403 5.16 -22.11 0.03
CA ASP A 403 5.45 -21.03 -0.95
C ASP A 403 4.73 -21.34 -2.28
N GLU A 404 3.48 -21.82 -2.18
CA GLU A 404 2.69 -22.24 -3.34
C GLU A 404 2.54 -21.08 -4.34
N SER A 405 2.66 -21.41 -5.62
CA SER A 405 2.45 -20.45 -6.69
C SER A 405 1.02 -19.89 -6.61
N LEU A 406 0.91 -18.57 -6.65
CA LEU A 406 -0.37 -17.89 -6.56
C LEU A 406 -1.18 -18.18 -7.83
N THR A 407 -2.06 -19.17 -7.73
CA THR A 407 -2.91 -19.65 -8.84
C THR A 407 -4.21 -18.86 -8.97
N THR A 408 -4.62 -18.12 -7.94
CA THR A 408 -5.89 -17.37 -7.92
C THR A 408 -5.74 -15.95 -7.37
N MET A 409 -6.61 -15.05 -7.83
CA MET A 409 -6.66 -13.66 -7.35
C MET A 409 -7.09 -13.54 -5.89
N GLN A 410 -7.81 -14.54 -5.37
CA GLN A 410 -8.30 -14.58 -4.00
C GLN A 410 -7.18 -14.87 -2.98
N SER A 411 -6.06 -15.46 -3.40
CA SER A 411 -4.92 -15.69 -2.49
C SER A 411 -3.96 -14.49 -2.38
N LEU A 412 -4.08 -13.49 -3.27
CA LEU A 412 -3.22 -12.29 -3.28
C LEU A 412 -3.25 -11.51 -1.96
N PRO A 413 -4.42 -11.18 -1.36
CA PRO A 413 -4.46 -10.42 -0.11
C PRO A 413 -3.79 -11.18 1.05
N GLY A 414 -4.04 -12.49 1.14
CA GLY A 414 -3.41 -13.34 2.15
C GLY A 414 -1.90 -13.42 2.00
N ALA A 415 -1.39 -13.56 0.77
CA ALA A 415 0.04 -13.60 0.49
C ALA A 415 0.73 -12.26 0.77
N PHE A 416 0.10 -11.14 0.43
CA PHE A 416 0.58 -9.80 0.78
C PHE A 416 0.68 -9.65 2.31
N LEU A 417 -0.39 -9.98 3.05
CA LEU A 417 -0.42 -9.88 4.51
C LEU A 417 0.62 -10.80 5.16
N LYS A 418 0.76 -12.05 4.71
CA LYS A 418 1.78 -12.99 5.18
C LYS A 418 3.19 -12.40 5.04
N LYS A 419 3.57 -11.96 3.83
CA LYS A 419 4.89 -11.37 3.56
C LYS A 419 5.10 -10.08 4.36
N LEU A 420 4.06 -9.26 4.50
CA LEU A 420 4.12 -8.01 5.26
C LEU A 420 4.34 -8.25 6.77
N MET A 421 3.63 -9.21 7.38
CA MET A 421 3.78 -9.52 8.82
C MET A 421 5.18 -10.02 9.16
N MET A 422 5.86 -10.65 8.19
CA MET A 422 7.27 -11.06 8.28
C MET A 422 8.27 -9.95 7.90
N ALA A 423 7.79 -8.72 7.72
CA ALA A 423 8.58 -7.55 7.31
C ALA A 423 9.39 -7.78 6.02
N ASN A 424 8.88 -8.62 5.10
CA ASN A 424 9.54 -8.92 3.85
C ASN A 424 9.40 -7.72 2.88
N VAL A 425 10.53 -7.17 2.43
CA VAL A 425 10.57 -6.01 1.51
C VAL A 425 9.98 -6.29 0.12
N ASN A 426 9.84 -7.56 -0.25
CA ASN A 426 9.20 -8.00 -1.49
C ASN A 426 7.68 -8.18 -1.36
N ALA A 427 7.07 -7.77 -0.23
CA ALA A 427 5.63 -7.92 0.00
C ALA A 427 4.75 -7.21 -1.04
N ARG A 428 5.26 -6.21 -1.78
CA ARG A 428 4.51 -5.52 -2.85
C ARG A 428 4.60 -6.21 -4.23
N SER A 429 5.51 -7.18 -4.39
CA SER A 429 5.77 -7.90 -5.64
C SER A 429 4.96 -9.21 -5.74
N VAL A 430 3.69 -9.17 -5.35
CA VAL A 430 2.82 -10.35 -5.30
C VAL A 430 2.06 -10.44 -6.63
N LYS A 431 2.34 -11.48 -7.43
CA LYS A 431 1.75 -11.69 -8.75
C LYS A 431 1.05 -13.04 -8.86
N CYS A 432 -0.14 -13.07 -9.46
CA CYS A 432 -0.83 -14.30 -9.82
C CYS A 432 -0.16 -14.88 -11.08
N MET A 433 0.34 -16.12 -11.00
CA MET A 433 0.91 -16.83 -12.14
C MET A 433 -0.21 -17.61 -12.84
N THR A 434 -0.49 -17.31 -14.10
CA THR A 434 -1.39 -18.14 -14.92
C THR A 434 -0.65 -19.40 -15.35
N THR A 435 -1.29 -20.57 -15.24
CA THR A 435 -0.73 -21.90 -15.54
C THR A 435 -0.25 -22.13 -16.99
N ASP A 436 -0.38 -21.14 -17.89
CA ASP A 436 -0.04 -21.25 -19.31
C ASP A 436 1.25 -20.52 -19.74
N GLN A 437 2.08 -20.05 -18.81
CA GLN A 437 3.39 -19.49 -19.14
C GLN A 437 4.53 -20.51 -18.96
N GLU A 438 4.48 -21.59 -19.74
CA GLU A 438 5.75 -22.09 -20.28
C GLU A 438 6.29 -21.04 -21.25
N VAL A 439 7.58 -20.76 -21.17
CA VAL A 439 8.30 -19.78 -21.99
C VAL A 439 8.16 -20.13 -23.48
N SER A 440 7.07 -19.69 -24.11
CA SER A 440 6.91 -19.79 -25.56
C SER A 440 7.71 -18.65 -26.18
N ASN A 441 8.65 -19.01 -27.05
CA ASN A 441 9.34 -18.07 -27.92
C ASN A 441 8.28 -17.31 -28.74
N TYR A 442 7.99 -16.06 -28.35
CA TYR A 442 7.02 -15.22 -29.03
C TYR A 442 7.49 -14.91 -30.47
N GLY A 443 6.86 -15.57 -31.44
CA GLY A 443 6.87 -15.15 -32.83
C GLY A 443 6.01 -13.89 -33.04
N VAL A 444 6.30 -13.16 -34.11
CA VAL A 444 5.73 -11.84 -34.46
C VAL A 444 4.21 -11.88 -34.76
N ASP A 445 3.62 -13.07 -34.87
CA ASP A 445 2.24 -13.26 -35.35
C ASP A 445 1.14 -13.19 -34.28
N ASN A 446 1.47 -13.01 -32.99
CA ASN A 446 0.49 -12.95 -31.88
C ASN A 446 0.37 -11.57 -31.21
N LEU A 447 0.54 -10.48 -31.96
CA LEU A 447 0.45 -9.09 -31.44
C LEU A 447 -0.97 -8.53 -31.31
N ASP A 448 -2.00 -9.23 -31.80
CA ASP A 448 -3.39 -8.73 -31.87
C ASP A 448 -4.38 -9.43 -30.91
N ASN A 449 -3.92 -10.39 -30.09
CA ASN A 449 -4.74 -10.92 -29.00
C ASN A 449 -4.18 -10.42 -27.67
N ASP A 450 -4.75 -9.33 -27.15
CA ASP A 450 -4.69 -8.98 -25.72
C ASP A 450 -5.27 -10.17 -24.94
N THR A 451 -4.42 -11.13 -24.57
CA THR A 451 -4.77 -12.16 -23.59
C THR A 451 -5.22 -11.46 -22.31
N ASP A 452 -6.45 -11.76 -21.87
CA ASP A 452 -7.15 -11.20 -20.71
C ASP A 452 -6.24 -10.60 -19.63
N SER A 453 -6.22 -9.26 -19.57
CA SER A 453 -5.66 -8.49 -18.45
C SER A 453 -6.49 -8.59 -17.16
N SER A 454 -7.35 -9.61 -17.04
CA SER A 454 -8.33 -9.75 -15.96
C SER A 454 -7.72 -10.13 -14.60
N ASN A 455 -6.51 -10.70 -14.60
CA ASN A 455 -5.90 -11.34 -13.42
C ASN A 455 -4.70 -10.55 -12.83
N VAL A 456 -4.63 -9.23 -13.05
CA VAL A 456 -3.58 -8.38 -12.46
C VAL A 456 -4.21 -7.21 -11.71
N ILE A 457 -3.73 -6.94 -10.50
CA ILE A 457 -4.16 -5.83 -9.64
C ILE A 457 -2.97 -4.91 -9.38
N ASN A 458 -3.19 -3.60 -9.43
CA ASN A 458 -2.19 -2.65 -8.99
C ASN A 458 -1.97 -2.82 -7.47
N PRO A 459 -0.72 -2.93 -6.98
CA PRO A 459 -0.46 -3.11 -5.54
C PRO A 459 -1.07 -2.02 -4.65
N LEU A 460 -1.23 -0.79 -5.14
CA LEU A 460 -1.92 0.28 -4.39
C LEU A 460 -3.40 0.01 -4.20
N ASP A 461 -4.07 -0.59 -5.19
CA ASP A 461 -5.48 -0.98 -5.07
C ASP A 461 -5.63 -2.14 -4.08
N LEU A 462 -4.72 -3.12 -4.11
CA LEU A 462 -4.70 -4.21 -3.12
C LEU A 462 -4.51 -3.67 -1.70
N ILE A 463 -3.55 -2.77 -1.51
CA ILE A 463 -3.30 -2.12 -0.21
C ILE A 463 -4.54 -1.34 0.22
N THR A 464 -5.12 -0.52 -0.66
CA THR A 464 -6.31 0.29 -0.34
C THR A 464 -7.51 -0.60 0.04
N ALA A 465 -7.76 -1.68 -0.70
CA ALA A 465 -8.81 -2.64 -0.38
C ALA A 465 -8.59 -3.31 0.99
N LEU A 466 -7.36 -3.75 1.28
CA LEU A 466 -7.01 -4.34 2.57
C LEU A 466 -7.23 -3.36 3.73
N PHE A 467 -6.82 -2.09 3.59
CA PHE A 467 -7.07 -1.08 4.61
C PHE A 467 -8.58 -0.87 4.84
N LEU A 468 -9.38 -0.78 3.77
CA LEU A 468 -10.84 -0.63 3.88
C LEU A 468 -11.52 -1.85 4.51
N CYS A 469 -10.99 -3.05 4.30
CA CYS A 469 -11.51 -4.31 4.84
C CYS A 469 -10.89 -4.72 6.18
N SER A 470 -10.01 -3.93 6.80
CA SER A 470 -9.35 -4.27 8.07
C SER A 470 -9.90 -3.46 9.24
N ASP A 471 -9.85 -4.02 10.45
CA ASP A 471 -10.13 -3.30 11.68
C ASP A 471 -8.96 -2.35 12.05
N GLY A 472 -9.20 -1.47 13.03
CA GLY A 472 -8.19 -0.47 13.43
C GLY A 472 -6.90 -1.08 13.99
N PHE A 473 -6.93 -2.29 14.55
CA PHE A 473 -5.74 -2.94 15.12
C PHE A 473 -4.87 -3.57 14.03
N LEU A 474 -5.49 -4.23 13.06
CA LEU A 474 -4.80 -4.77 11.88
C LEU A 474 -4.24 -3.63 11.02
N GLN A 475 -5.00 -2.55 10.79
CA GLN A 475 -4.50 -1.37 10.08
C GLN A 475 -3.24 -0.80 10.74
N GLN A 476 -3.22 -0.70 12.07
CA GLN A 476 -2.08 -0.22 12.83
C GLN A 476 -0.86 -1.14 12.69
N GLU A 477 -1.05 -2.47 12.77
CA GLU A 477 0.04 -3.44 12.57
C GLU A 477 0.56 -3.41 11.12
N MET A 478 -0.33 -3.33 10.13
CA MET A 478 0.06 -3.19 8.72
C MET A 478 0.93 -1.95 8.50
N VAL A 479 0.51 -0.80 9.04
CA VAL A 479 1.28 0.46 8.96
C VAL A 479 2.64 0.33 9.66
N GLN A 480 2.70 -0.32 10.82
CA GLN A 480 3.95 -0.56 11.53
C GLN A 480 4.92 -1.41 10.68
N LYS A 481 4.45 -2.53 10.12
CA LYS A 481 5.27 -3.43 9.28
C LYS A 481 5.68 -2.77 7.96
N MET A 482 4.77 -2.05 7.30
CA MET A 482 5.07 -1.25 6.09
C MET A 482 6.18 -0.23 6.38
N SER A 483 6.13 0.43 7.54
CA SER A 483 7.15 1.38 7.99
C SER A 483 8.51 0.72 8.28
N MET A 484 8.55 -0.55 8.71
CA MET A 484 9.80 -1.32 8.85
C MET A 484 10.42 -1.66 7.49
N CYS A 485 9.59 -1.91 6.48
CA CYS A 485 10.02 -2.15 5.10
C CYS A 485 10.35 -0.87 4.31
N GLN A 486 10.29 0.31 4.93
CA GLN A 486 10.47 1.63 4.29
C GLN A 486 9.45 1.93 3.16
N PHE A 487 8.27 1.30 3.23
CA PHE A 487 7.16 1.61 2.33
C PHE A 487 6.46 2.89 2.78
N ALA A 488 5.91 3.63 1.82
CA ALA A 488 4.98 4.70 2.16
C ALA A 488 3.70 4.11 2.76
N VAL A 489 3.16 4.77 3.77
CA VAL A 489 1.95 4.33 4.48
C VAL A 489 0.79 5.30 4.23
N PRO A 490 -0.48 4.87 4.28
CA PRO A 490 -1.62 5.77 4.09
C PRO A 490 -1.68 6.88 5.15
N LEU A 491 -1.75 8.13 4.71
CA LEU A 491 -2.12 9.29 5.52
C LEU A 491 -3.61 9.59 5.37
N LEU A 492 -4.09 9.73 4.13
CA LEU A 492 -5.51 9.84 3.82
C LEU A 492 -5.94 8.64 2.98
N LEU A 493 -6.85 7.83 3.52
CA LEU A 493 -7.43 6.67 2.85
C LEU A 493 -8.74 7.07 2.14
N PRO A 494 -8.84 6.93 0.81
CA PRO A 494 -10.04 7.26 0.06
C PRO A 494 -11.02 6.07 0.06
N ASN A 495 -12.31 6.36 0.05
CA ASN A 495 -13.34 5.41 -0.32
C ASN A 495 -13.97 5.86 -1.65
N CYS A 496 -13.71 5.12 -2.73
CA CYS A 496 -14.17 5.51 -4.07
C CYS A 496 -15.69 5.44 -4.23
N ASP A 497 -16.40 4.60 -3.46
CA ASP A 497 -17.85 4.48 -3.50
C ASP A 497 -18.56 5.59 -2.72
N THR A 498 -18.10 5.88 -1.48
CA THR A 498 -18.75 6.90 -0.63
C THR A 498 -18.21 8.31 -0.87
N LYS A 499 -17.07 8.44 -1.56
CA LYS A 499 -16.29 9.69 -1.73
C LYS A 499 -15.81 10.31 -0.40
N GLU A 500 -15.86 9.53 0.67
CA GLU A 500 -15.29 9.89 1.97
C GLU A 500 -13.79 9.65 1.98
N ASN A 501 -13.10 10.38 2.86
CA ASN A 501 -11.67 10.22 3.08
C ASN A 501 -11.45 10.14 4.58
N THR A 502 -10.56 9.26 5.00
CA THR A 502 -10.22 9.05 6.40
C THR A 502 -8.75 9.37 6.64
N LEU A 503 -8.47 10.26 7.59
CA LEU A 503 -7.15 10.48 8.15
C LEU A 503 -6.80 9.30 9.07
N MET A 504 -5.73 8.58 8.71
CA MET A 504 -5.32 7.34 9.36
C MET A 504 -4.45 7.60 10.61
N LEU A 505 -4.95 8.41 11.55
CA LEU A 505 -4.19 8.82 12.74
C LEU A 505 -3.94 7.64 13.69
N TRP A 506 -4.97 6.86 14.01
CA TRP A 506 -4.88 5.67 14.86
C TRP A 506 -3.87 4.67 14.30
N ALA A 507 -3.94 4.40 13.00
CA ALA A 507 -3.03 3.46 12.34
C ALA A 507 -1.56 3.91 12.42
N LEU A 508 -1.29 5.22 12.41
CA LEU A 508 0.07 5.77 12.49
C LEU A 508 0.65 5.83 13.92
N ARG A 509 -0.16 5.67 14.97
CA ARG A 509 0.27 5.92 16.36
C ARG A 509 1.42 5.03 16.82
N ASP A 510 1.54 3.82 16.31
CA ASP A 510 2.57 2.84 16.71
C ASP A 510 3.93 3.00 16.01
N ILE A 511 4.03 3.92 15.06
CA ILE A 511 5.32 4.21 14.41
C ILE A 511 6.23 4.97 15.39
N VAL A 512 7.21 4.25 15.94
CA VAL A 512 8.35 4.81 16.67
C VAL A 512 9.57 4.82 15.76
N LYS A 513 10.25 5.97 15.65
CA LYS A 513 11.46 6.11 14.84
C LYS A 513 12.62 6.65 15.67
N LYS A 514 13.81 6.15 15.36
CA LYS A 514 15.09 6.59 15.95
C LYS A 514 15.86 7.41 14.93
N PHE A 515 16.37 8.57 15.29
CA PHE A 515 17.19 9.38 14.39
C PHE A 515 18.14 10.31 15.16
N ARG A 516 19.08 10.95 14.45
CA ARG A 516 20.04 11.89 15.05
C ARG A 516 20.04 13.23 14.33
N LEU A 517 19.92 14.31 15.09
CA LEU A 517 20.00 15.67 14.55
C LEU A 517 21.46 16.05 14.27
N SER A 518 21.71 16.59 13.09
CA SER A 518 23.06 17.01 12.65
C SER A 518 23.65 18.21 13.41
N SER A 519 22.83 18.92 14.21
CA SER A 519 23.21 20.04 15.07
C SER A 519 23.75 19.61 16.45
N GLN A 520 23.53 18.36 16.87
CA GLN A 520 23.91 17.82 18.18
C GLN A 520 25.17 16.94 18.13
N THR A 521 26.13 17.21 17.24
CA THR A 521 27.34 16.37 17.05
C THR A 521 28.22 16.24 18.31
N SER A 522 28.09 17.14 19.29
CA SER A 522 28.84 17.07 20.57
C SER A 522 28.27 16.07 21.58
N THR A 523 26.98 15.74 21.48
CA THR A 523 26.30 14.74 22.31
C THR A 523 25.85 13.62 21.37
N LYS A 524 26.45 12.42 21.41
CA LYS A 524 26.08 11.26 20.57
C LYS A 524 24.63 10.74 20.81
N ALA A 525 23.76 11.53 21.42
CA ALA A 525 22.37 11.23 21.75
C ALA A 525 21.53 11.08 20.47
N PHE A 526 20.68 10.06 20.47
CA PHE A 526 19.66 9.82 19.45
C PHE A 526 18.29 10.22 20.01
N VAL A 527 17.40 10.66 19.12
CA VAL A 527 15.99 10.92 19.43
C VAL A 527 15.21 9.65 19.09
N GLU A 528 14.38 9.17 20.02
CA GLU A 528 13.45 8.05 19.82
C GLU A 528 12.06 8.54 20.22
N GLU A 529 11.19 8.76 19.23
CA GLU A 529 9.87 9.32 19.44
C GLU A 529 8.84 8.71 18.49
N ARG A 530 7.56 8.84 18.84
CA ARG A 530 6.43 8.48 17.97
C ARG A 530 6.25 9.55 16.91
N ILE A 531 6.20 9.14 15.66
CA ILE A 531 6.20 10.05 14.52
C ILE A 531 4.99 11.00 14.50
N VAL A 532 3.86 10.57 15.08
CA VAL A 532 2.63 11.37 15.16
C VAL A 532 2.73 12.54 16.14
N LEU A 533 3.63 12.44 17.13
CA LEU A 533 3.88 13.47 18.15
C LEU A 533 5.10 14.33 17.80
N SER A 534 6.00 13.83 16.95
CA SER A 534 7.22 14.54 16.56
C SER A 534 6.92 15.73 15.64
N ASP A 535 7.60 16.84 15.91
CA ASP A 535 7.51 18.08 15.14
C ASP A 535 8.35 17.99 13.86
N ILE A 536 7.86 17.23 12.88
CA ILE A 536 8.54 16.98 11.61
C ILE A 536 7.82 17.71 10.47
N PRO A 537 8.51 18.58 9.70
CA PRO A 537 7.90 19.27 8.57
C PRO A 537 7.37 18.31 7.52
N MET A 538 6.13 18.52 7.07
CA MET A 538 5.55 17.78 5.96
C MET A 538 5.67 18.56 4.66
N VAL A 539 6.20 17.93 3.63
CA VAL A 539 6.25 18.44 2.25
C VAL A 539 5.39 17.54 1.37
N SER A 540 4.51 18.14 0.57
CA SER A 540 3.59 17.39 -0.29
C SER A 540 3.95 17.46 -1.75
N PHE A 541 3.66 16.39 -2.47
CA PHE A 541 3.91 16.25 -3.90
C PHE A 541 2.65 15.79 -4.62
N VAL A 542 2.19 16.61 -5.55
CA VAL A 542 0.91 16.42 -6.23
C VAL A 542 1.06 16.54 -7.75
N ARG A 543 0.11 15.99 -8.50
CA ARG A 543 0.09 16.04 -9.96
C ARG A 543 -1.12 16.84 -10.44
N LEU A 544 -0.90 17.71 -11.42
CA LEU A 544 -1.96 18.43 -12.14
C LEU A 544 -1.92 18.06 -13.63
N GLY A 545 -2.96 17.37 -14.08
CA GLY A 545 -3.05 16.87 -15.45
C GLY A 545 -2.09 15.71 -15.74
N GLU A 546 -1.90 15.44 -17.03
CA GLU A 546 -0.90 14.47 -17.47
C GLU A 546 0.50 15.06 -17.36
N ILE A 547 1.44 14.23 -16.89
CA ILE A 547 2.83 14.64 -16.72
C ILE A 547 3.75 13.65 -17.44
N SER A 548 4.75 14.19 -18.13
CA SER A 548 5.78 13.42 -18.82
C SER A 548 6.83 12.81 -17.89
N VAL A 549 6.85 13.20 -16.60
CA VAL A 549 7.80 12.70 -15.59
C VAL A 549 7.04 11.92 -14.53
N SER A 550 7.46 10.69 -14.25
CA SER A 550 6.88 9.90 -13.16
C SER A 550 7.20 10.53 -11.80
N LYS A 551 6.17 11.12 -11.16
CA LYS A 551 6.28 11.79 -9.85
C LYS A 551 6.85 10.86 -8.78
N SER A 552 6.24 9.70 -8.59
CA SER A 552 6.66 8.74 -7.54
C SER A 552 8.08 8.21 -7.76
N HIS A 553 8.51 8.02 -9.02
CA HIS A 553 9.88 7.61 -9.31
C HIS A 553 10.91 8.68 -8.91
N ILE A 554 10.60 9.98 -9.12
CA ILE A 554 11.45 11.07 -8.65
C ILE A 554 11.47 11.15 -7.12
N LEU A 555 10.35 10.87 -6.45
CA LEU A 555 10.28 10.86 -4.98
C LEU A 555 11.16 9.77 -4.35
N ASN A 556 11.21 8.57 -4.95
CA ASN A 556 12.11 7.52 -4.47
C ASN A 556 13.58 7.97 -4.54
N LYS A 557 13.97 8.64 -5.64
CA LYS A 557 15.31 9.23 -5.78
C LYS A 557 15.56 10.40 -4.82
N LEU A 558 14.52 11.18 -4.46
CA LEU A 558 14.62 12.28 -3.50
C LEU A 558 14.98 11.76 -2.10
N LEU A 559 14.34 10.67 -1.68
CA LEU A 559 14.50 10.07 -0.35
C LEU A 559 15.71 9.13 -0.23
N SER A 560 16.17 8.57 -1.35
CA SER A 560 17.25 7.60 -1.37
C SER A 560 18.62 8.23 -1.66
N ASN A 561 19.67 7.69 -1.04
CA ASN A 561 21.04 7.92 -1.46
C ASN A 561 21.36 6.97 -2.65
N PRO A 562 22.10 7.36 -3.70
CA PRO A 562 22.45 6.48 -4.83
C PRO A 562 23.05 5.11 -4.45
N GLN A 563 23.69 4.99 -3.29
CA GLN A 563 24.27 3.72 -2.79
C GLN A 563 23.26 2.84 -2.03
N GLN A 564 22.11 3.39 -1.64
CA GLN A 564 21.06 2.73 -0.85
C GLN A 564 19.69 3.11 -1.44
N TYR A 565 19.50 2.81 -2.73
CA TYR A 565 18.24 3.06 -3.41
C TYR A 565 17.16 2.09 -2.91
N HIS A 566 16.00 2.62 -2.53
CA HIS A 566 14.83 1.84 -2.17
C HIS A 566 13.55 2.48 -2.71
N ASP A 567 12.63 1.64 -3.19
CA ASP A 567 11.36 2.11 -3.74
C ASP A 567 10.33 2.35 -2.65
N THR A 568 10.36 3.52 -1.99
CA THR A 568 9.35 3.86 -0.97
C THR A 568 7.93 3.96 -1.54
N PHE A 569 7.77 4.68 -2.64
CA PHE A 569 6.50 4.87 -3.33
C PHE A 569 6.41 3.98 -4.57
N ILE A 570 5.25 3.35 -4.80
CA ILE A 570 5.03 2.54 -6.00
C ILE A 570 5.09 3.42 -7.27
N HIS A 571 5.81 2.98 -8.30
CA HIS A 571 5.90 3.65 -9.61
C HIS A 571 5.77 2.66 -10.77
N HIS A 572 5.61 3.19 -11.99
CA HIS A 572 5.30 2.42 -13.19
C HIS A 572 6.37 1.40 -13.64
N ASP A 573 7.61 1.48 -13.14
CA ASP A 573 8.65 0.50 -13.52
C ASP A 573 8.73 -0.65 -12.51
N MET A 574 7.92 -0.62 -11.45
CA MET A 574 7.79 -1.72 -10.51
C MET A 574 6.82 -2.77 -11.06
N GLU A 575 6.96 -4.00 -10.59
CA GLU A 575 6.05 -5.09 -10.93
C GLU A 575 4.58 -4.72 -10.61
N CYS A 576 3.71 -4.85 -11.61
CA CYS A 576 2.30 -4.46 -11.56
C CYS A 576 2.04 -2.97 -11.25
N GLY A 577 3.07 -2.11 -11.26
CA GLY A 577 2.95 -0.69 -10.96
C GLY A 577 2.46 0.18 -12.12
N ASP A 578 2.50 -0.36 -13.34
CA ASP A 578 1.98 0.23 -14.57
C ASP A 578 0.47 -0.02 -14.79
N ILE A 579 -0.09 -0.99 -14.07
CA ILE A 579 -1.52 -1.30 -14.09
C ILE A 579 -2.33 -0.08 -13.63
N THR A 580 -3.39 0.25 -14.37
CA THR A 580 -4.26 1.38 -14.08
C THR A 580 -4.94 1.23 -12.71
N HIS A 581 -4.89 2.28 -11.89
CA HIS A 581 -5.56 2.32 -10.60
C HIS A 581 -7.08 2.21 -10.76
N ARG A 582 -7.72 1.44 -9.88
CA ARG A 582 -9.18 1.27 -9.81
C ARG A 582 -9.79 1.99 -8.63
N ILE A 583 -9.19 1.87 -7.44
CA ILE A 583 -9.73 2.41 -6.19
C ILE A 583 -8.78 3.29 -5.40
N SER A 584 -7.47 3.24 -5.69
CA SER A 584 -6.41 3.94 -4.96
C SER A 584 -6.18 5.39 -5.39
N ASP A 585 -6.87 5.88 -6.42
CA ASP A 585 -6.81 7.29 -6.80
C ASP A 585 -7.45 8.17 -5.71
N GLY A 586 -6.75 9.25 -5.33
CA GLY A 586 -7.09 10.07 -4.17
C GLY A 586 -6.36 9.67 -2.88
N LEU A 587 -5.65 8.53 -2.86
CA LEU A 587 -4.82 8.12 -1.72
C LEU A 587 -3.68 9.11 -1.50
N VAL A 588 -3.53 9.56 -0.26
CA VAL A 588 -2.33 10.30 0.16
C VAL A 588 -1.47 9.35 0.97
N GLU A 589 -0.30 9.01 0.42
CA GLU A 589 0.72 8.24 1.13
C GLU A 589 1.69 9.19 1.87
N ILE A 590 2.26 8.76 2.99
CA ILE A 590 3.30 9.49 3.72
C ILE A 590 4.50 8.58 3.97
N SER A 591 5.71 9.14 3.90
CA SER A 591 6.96 8.51 4.32
C SER A 591 7.88 9.55 4.97
N TRP A 592 8.97 9.11 5.59
CA TRP A 592 9.88 9.98 6.34
C TRP A 592 11.31 9.79 5.89
N TYR A 593 12.04 10.90 5.76
CA TYR A 593 13.49 10.90 5.76
C TYR A 593 14.00 11.23 7.16
N LEU A 594 14.90 10.39 7.66
CA LEU A 594 15.44 10.50 9.01
C LEU A 594 16.98 10.53 8.96
N PRO A 595 17.62 11.61 9.45
CA PRO A 595 19.08 11.71 9.43
C PRO A 595 19.74 10.74 10.42
N CYS A 596 20.89 10.19 10.03
CA CYS A 596 21.74 9.34 10.87
C CYS A 596 22.78 10.14 11.68
N GLY A 597 22.91 11.44 11.42
CA GLY A 597 23.84 12.35 12.07
C GLY A 597 25.22 12.42 11.39
N ASN A 598 25.38 11.76 10.24
CA ASN A 598 26.60 11.80 9.44
C ASN A 598 26.40 12.68 8.21
N ARG A 599 27.03 13.87 8.22
CA ARG A 599 26.93 14.87 7.14
C ARG A 599 27.38 14.38 5.76
N ASN A 600 28.16 13.29 5.69
CA ASN A 600 28.62 12.73 4.41
C ASN A 600 27.58 11.79 3.78
N ILE A 601 26.60 11.31 4.56
CA ILE A 601 25.58 10.35 4.13
C ILE A 601 24.20 11.02 4.11
N ASP A 602 23.95 11.92 5.06
CA ASP A 602 22.66 12.58 5.24
C ASP A 602 22.35 13.56 4.08
N ILE A 603 21.19 13.37 3.45
CA ILE A 603 20.60 14.22 2.42
C ILE A 603 20.05 15.51 3.07
N PHE A 604 19.36 15.35 4.20
CA PHE A 604 18.76 16.46 4.95
C PHE A 604 19.33 16.50 6.37
N THR A 605 19.56 17.72 6.88
CA THR A 605 20.13 17.97 8.22
C THR A 605 19.14 17.75 9.36
N LYS A 606 17.83 17.82 9.05
CA LYS A 606 16.67 17.62 9.94
C LYS A 606 15.74 16.57 9.32
N PRO A 607 14.91 15.88 10.12
CA PRO A 607 13.91 14.97 9.59
C PRO A 607 12.88 15.69 8.72
N VAL A 608 12.32 15.00 7.72
CA VAL A 608 11.24 15.52 6.87
C VAL A 608 10.22 14.42 6.54
N SER A 609 8.94 14.77 6.58
CA SER A 609 7.84 13.93 6.13
C SER A 609 7.50 14.28 4.68
N VAL A 610 7.38 13.28 3.81
CA VAL A 610 7.03 13.43 2.40
C VAL A 610 5.66 12.82 2.15
N ALA A 611 4.69 13.63 1.76
CA ALA A 611 3.34 13.21 1.40
C ALA A 611 3.15 13.17 -0.13
N ASN A 612 2.57 12.09 -0.63
CA ASN A 612 2.38 11.81 -2.05
C ASN A 612 0.90 11.55 -2.36
N LEU A 613 0.23 12.50 -3.03
CA LEU A 613 -1.17 12.32 -3.48
C LEU A 613 -1.21 11.57 -4.82
N ARG A 614 -1.97 10.48 -4.88
CA ARG A 614 -2.25 9.68 -6.09
C ARG A 614 -3.43 10.28 -6.87
N GLY A 615 -3.39 10.15 -8.19
CA GLY A 615 -4.38 10.73 -9.10
C GLY A 615 -4.09 12.17 -9.53
N ASP A 616 -5.10 12.84 -10.09
CA ASP A 616 -5.05 14.24 -10.52
C ASP A 616 -5.77 15.13 -9.50
N ILE A 617 -5.12 16.21 -9.06
CA ILE A 617 -5.70 17.13 -8.06
C ILE A 617 -7.02 17.78 -8.49
N ARG A 618 -7.33 17.84 -9.79
CA ARG A 618 -8.63 18.32 -10.28
C ARG A 618 -9.81 17.49 -9.79
N SER A 619 -9.59 16.20 -9.55
CA SER A 619 -10.60 15.25 -9.07
C SER A 619 -10.65 15.15 -7.54
N PHE A 620 -9.62 15.63 -6.84
CA PHE A 620 -9.37 15.37 -5.41
C PHE A 620 -9.20 16.68 -4.62
N GLU A 621 -10.20 17.55 -4.71
CA GLU A 621 -10.14 18.89 -4.14
C GLU A 621 -9.98 18.90 -2.61
N LYS A 622 -10.67 17.99 -1.90
CA LYS A 622 -10.62 17.90 -0.43
C LYS A 622 -9.20 17.56 0.05
N GLN A 623 -8.60 16.52 -0.54
CA GLN A 623 -7.25 16.07 -0.23
C GLN A 623 -6.22 17.16 -0.56
N PHE A 624 -6.36 17.80 -1.73
CA PHE A 624 -5.46 18.89 -2.11
C PHE A 624 -5.57 20.09 -1.15
N SER A 625 -6.78 20.47 -0.74
CA SER A 625 -7.01 21.57 0.21
C SER A 625 -6.41 21.25 1.58
N PHE A 626 -6.59 20.02 2.07
CA PHE A 626 -5.98 19.54 3.30
C PHE A 626 -4.45 19.67 3.26
N LEU A 627 -3.79 19.20 2.19
CA LEU A 627 -2.34 19.29 2.04
C LEU A 627 -1.85 20.75 1.98
N CYS A 628 -2.62 21.66 1.38
CA CYS A 628 -2.27 23.09 1.36
C CYS A 628 -2.34 23.77 2.74
N GLN A 629 -3.06 23.18 3.71
CA GLN A 629 -3.20 23.71 5.06
C GLN A 629 -2.24 23.05 6.06
N THR A 630 -1.89 21.78 5.84
CA THR A 630 -1.05 20.99 6.75
C THR A 630 0.43 21.00 6.40
N SER A 631 0.78 21.15 5.12
CA SER A 631 2.17 21.08 4.66
C SER A 631 2.93 22.39 4.79
N ALA A 632 4.25 22.26 4.96
CA ALA A 632 5.24 23.31 4.79
C ALA A 632 5.19 23.90 3.38
N ALA A 633 5.20 22.99 2.40
CA ALA A 633 5.23 23.31 0.99
C ALA A 633 4.55 22.22 0.16
N VAL A 634 4.02 22.61 -0.99
CA VAL A 634 3.38 21.70 -1.95
C VAL A 634 4.04 21.86 -3.32
N TYR A 635 4.69 20.79 -3.78
CA TYR A 635 5.31 20.70 -5.10
C TYR A 635 4.30 20.12 -6.10
N ILE A 636 3.91 20.95 -7.08
CA ILE A 636 2.89 20.65 -8.07
C ILE A 636 3.58 20.29 -9.38
N PHE A 637 3.51 19.02 -9.76
CA PHE A 637 4.02 18.50 -11.03
C PHE A 637 2.99 18.75 -12.13
N THR A 638 3.37 19.48 -13.17
CA THR A 638 2.49 19.73 -14.31
C THR A 638 3.26 20.05 -15.58
N ASP A 639 2.71 19.64 -16.72
CA ASP A 639 3.14 20.13 -18.03
C ASP A 639 2.19 21.22 -18.58
N ASP A 640 1.03 21.44 -17.94
CA ASP A 640 0.03 22.44 -18.35
C ASP A 640 -0.01 23.66 -17.42
N LEU A 641 0.69 24.71 -17.86
CA LEU A 641 0.77 25.97 -17.12
C LEU A 641 -0.57 26.73 -17.04
N LYS A 642 -1.50 26.53 -17.98
CA LYS A 642 -2.80 27.25 -17.96
C LYS A 642 -3.71 26.70 -16.87
N ALA A 643 -3.77 25.38 -16.73
CA ALA A 643 -4.52 24.73 -15.66
C ALA A 643 -4.03 25.18 -14.27
N TYR A 644 -2.71 25.36 -14.12
CA TYR A 644 -2.09 25.82 -12.87
C TYR A 644 -2.55 27.22 -12.46
N LEU A 645 -2.64 28.17 -13.40
CA LEU A 645 -3.11 29.53 -13.11
C LEU A 645 -4.57 29.55 -12.62
N ASN A 646 -5.42 28.72 -13.18
CA ASN A 646 -6.82 28.63 -12.75
C ASN A 646 -6.92 28.10 -11.31
N LEU A 647 -6.05 27.16 -10.96
CA LEU A 647 -5.98 26.60 -9.61
C LEU A 647 -5.53 27.65 -8.59
N LEU A 648 -4.50 28.46 -8.89
CA LEU A 648 -3.99 29.50 -8.00
C LEU A 648 -4.99 30.61 -7.68
N LYS A 649 -5.86 30.98 -8.63
CA LYS A 649 -6.85 32.06 -8.45
C LYS A 649 -7.94 31.74 -7.41
N SER A 650 -8.08 30.48 -7.03
CA SER A 650 -9.25 29.98 -6.29
C SER A 650 -9.01 29.63 -4.83
N LYS A 651 -7.75 29.66 -4.32
CA LYS A 651 -7.41 29.00 -3.04
C LYS A 651 -6.57 29.89 -2.12
N ASN A 652 -6.96 29.94 -0.85
CA ASN A 652 -6.12 30.45 0.25
C ASN A 652 -5.24 29.30 0.77
N THR A 653 -3.92 29.41 0.66
CA THR A 653 -2.98 28.34 1.02
C THR A 653 -2.02 28.79 2.12
N LYS A 654 -1.88 27.99 3.18
CA LYS A 654 -0.88 28.21 4.23
C LYS A 654 0.51 27.72 3.79
N ALA A 655 0.54 26.64 3.02
CA ALA A 655 1.76 26.06 2.45
C ALA A 655 2.34 26.93 1.33
N GLU A 656 3.67 26.91 1.20
CA GLU A 656 4.35 27.50 0.05
C GLU A 656 4.20 26.61 -1.19
N LEU A 657 3.71 27.18 -2.29
CA LEU A 657 3.47 26.43 -3.52
C LEU A 657 4.68 26.49 -4.45
N PHE A 658 5.17 25.32 -4.87
CA PHE A 658 6.25 25.17 -5.83
C PHE A 658 5.74 24.54 -7.13
N LEU A 659 6.08 25.16 -8.25
CA LEU A 659 5.74 24.67 -9.59
C LEU A 659 6.89 23.83 -10.13
N VAL A 660 6.62 22.55 -10.41
CA VAL A 660 7.60 21.62 -10.99
C VAL A 660 7.18 21.27 -12.42
N VAL A 661 7.99 21.69 -13.38
CA VAL A 661 7.65 21.61 -14.82
C VAL A 661 8.74 20.90 -15.62
N ASN A 662 8.34 20.12 -16.62
CA ASN A 662 9.28 19.53 -17.56
C ASN A 662 9.42 20.40 -18.82
N SER A 663 10.63 20.83 -19.14
CA SER A 663 10.92 21.61 -20.35
C SER A 663 10.65 20.86 -21.65
N GLN A 664 10.53 19.52 -21.60
CA GLN A 664 10.22 18.66 -22.74
C GLN A 664 8.72 18.29 -22.83
N GLY A 665 7.89 18.75 -21.90
CA GLY A 665 6.46 18.49 -21.93
C GLY A 665 5.82 19.08 -23.19
N LYS A 666 4.91 18.33 -23.83
CA LYS A 666 4.28 18.73 -25.10
C LYS A 666 3.51 20.07 -25.01
N SER A 667 2.99 20.39 -23.83
CA SER A 667 2.22 21.61 -23.54
C SER A 667 3.05 22.75 -22.94
N PHE A 668 4.33 22.53 -22.62
CA PHE A 668 5.17 23.52 -21.95
C PHE A 668 5.66 24.61 -22.92
N ARG A 669 5.43 25.88 -22.56
CA ARG A 669 5.98 27.04 -23.29
C ARG A 669 6.69 27.99 -22.33
N VAL A 670 7.98 28.22 -22.59
CA VAL A 670 8.86 29.09 -21.78
C VAL A 670 8.32 30.53 -21.73
N ASP A 671 7.76 31.03 -22.83
CA ASP A 671 7.24 32.40 -22.89
C ASP A 671 6.04 32.60 -21.97
N THR A 672 5.17 31.61 -21.87
CA THR A 672 4.03 31.63 -20.94
C THR A 672 4.52 31.66 -19.49
N LEU A 673 5.53 30.86 -19.15
CA LEU A 673 6.12 30.86 -17.81
C LEU A 673 6.76 32.22 -17.45
N LYS A 674 7.52 32.81 -18.39
CA LYS A 674 8.10 34.16 -18.20
C LYS A 674 7.02 35.23 -18.00
N GLN A 675 5.93 35.16 -18.76
CA GLN A 675 4.78 36.05 -18.57
C GLN A 675 4.15 35.89 -17.19
N MET A 676 4.00 34.66 -16.70
CA MET A 676 3.44 34.40 -15.36
C MET A 676 4.30 34.96 -14.23
N ILE A 677 5.62 34.85 -14.34
CA ILE A 677 6.57 35.43 -13.37
C ILE A 677 6.53 36.96 -13.45
N THR A 678 6.52 37.53 -14.65
CA THR A 678 6.51 38.99 -14.87
C THR A 678 5.20 39.63 -14.38
N ASN A 679 4.08 38.92 -14.51
CA ASN A 679 2.76 39.36 -14.03
C ASN A 679 2.58 39.13 -12.51
N GLY A 680 3.60 38.67 -11.79
CA GLY A 680 3.56 38.45 -10.34
C GLY A 680 2.65 37.30 -9.89
N SER A 681 2.24 36.41 -10.80
CA SER A 681 1.34 35.30 -10.48
C SER A 681 2.08 34.12 -9.81
N ILE A 682 3.40 34.04 -9.97
CA ILE A 682 4.27 33.00 -9.39
C ILE A 682 5.60 33.65 -9.03
N ASN A 683 6.16 33.32 -7.85
CA ASN A 683 7.51 33.72 -7.48
C ASN A 683 8.54 32.90 -8.28
N ASP A 684 9.49 33.56 -8.93
CA ASP A 684 10.57 32.92 -9.69
C ASP A 684 11.35 31.91 -8.85
N GLN A 685 11.53 32.17 -7.56
CA GLN A 685 12.21 31.28 -6.62
C GLN A 685 11.45 29.96 -6.36
N ASN A 686 10.16 29.90 -6.72
CA ASN A 686 9.29 28.75 -6.45
C ASN A 686 9.04 27.91 -7.72
N VAL A 687 9.82 28.12 -8.78
CA VAL A 687 9.71 27.38 -10.04
C VAL A 687 10.94 26.48 -10.22
N ILE A 688 10.69 25.18 -10.40
CA ILE A 688 11.72 24.17 -10.63
C ILE A 688 11.50 23.54 -12.00
N VAL A 689 12.47 23.73 -12.90
CA VAL A 689 12.37 23.27 -14.29
C VAL A 689 13.29 22.07 -14.52
N LYS A 690 12.72 20.91 -14.89
CA LYS A 690 13.48 19.79 -15.41
C LYS A 690 13.94 20.10 -16.84
N LYS A 691 15.25 20.30 -17.02
CA LYS A 691 15.91 20.48 -18.33
C LYS A 691 16.24 19.12 -18.95
N LYS A 692 16.87 19.09 -20.15
CA LYS A 692 17.50 17.89 -20.79
C LYS A 692 18.53 17.14 -19.91
N LYS A 693 18.73 17.55 -18.67
CA LYS A 693 19.72 17.02 -17.72
C LYS A 693 19.33 15.63 -17.22
N LYS A 694 20.34 14.87 -16.77
CA LYS A 694 20.13 13.58 -16.08
C LYS A 694 19.28 13.79 -14.81
N ASP A 695 18.43 12.83 -14.49
CA ASP A 695 17.54 12.86 -13.32
C ASP A 695 18.25 13.23 -12.01
N ALA A 696 19.51 12.83 -11.84
CA ALA A 696 20.31 13.12 -10.66
C ALA A 696 20.44 14.63 -10.35
N GLU A 697 20.71 15.47 -11.36
CA GLU A 697 20.86 16.92 -11.15
C GLU A 697 19.53 17.59 -10.80
N PHE A 698 18.43 17.09 -11.36
CA PHE A 698 17.09 17.56 -11.06
C PHE A 698 16.68 17.19 -9.62
N VAL A 699 16.98 15.96 -9.20
CA VAL A 699 16.76 15.50 -7.82
C VAL A 699 17.59 16.31 -6.83
N GLN A 700 18.85 16.62 -7.11
CA GLN A 700 19.68 17.49 -6.26
C GLN A 700 19.10 18.91 -6.10
N THR A 701 18.50 19.45 -7.17
CA THR A 701 17.82 20.76 -7.11
C THR A 701 16.59 20.69 -6.22
N LEU A 702 15.80 19.61 -6.32
CA LEU A 702 14.65 19.37 -5.44
C LEU A 702 15.08 19.17 -3.99
N GLN A 703 16.13 18.37 -3.73
CA GLN A 703 16.68 18.17 -2.38
C GLN A 703 17.16 19.50 -1.78
N SER A 704 17.82 20.35 -2.55
CA SER A 704 18.26 21.67 -2.07
C SER A 704 17.06 22.57 -1.71
N SER A 705 16.05 22.61 -2.58
CA SER A 705 14.81 23.37 -2.33
C SER A 705 14.07 22.89 -1.09
N VAL A 706 13.91 21.57 -0.92
CA VAL A 706 13.27 20.97 0.26
C VAL A 706 14.10 21.29 1.52
N GLY A 707 15.43 21.18 1.45
CA GLY A 707 16.35 21.53 2.54
C GLY A 707 16.21 22.98 2.98
N ASP A 708 16.12 23.93 2.05
CA ASP A 708 15.93 25.35 2.34
C ASP A 708 14.62 25.63 3.08
N ILE A 709 13.53 24.95 2.72
CA ILE A 709 12.22 25.10 3.36
C ILE A 709 12.26 24.59 4.80
N ILE A 710 12.90 23.42 5.01
CA ILE A 710 13.07 22.81 6.33
C ILE A 710 13.94 23.69 7.25
N GLU A 711 14.87 24.47 6.70
CA GLU A 711 15.69 25.42 7.46
C GLU A 711 14.94 26.72 7.79
N LYS A 712 14.11 27.24 6.87
CA LYS A 712 13.44 28.55 7.00
C LYS A 712 12.23 28.55 7.93
N SER A 713 11.43 27.49 7.90
CA SER A 713 10.12 27.47 8.55
C SER A 713 10.21 26.91 9.98
N GLN A 714 9.42 27.49 10.90
CA GLN A 714 9.58 27.27 12.35
C GLN A 714 8.33 26.73 13.06
N ASN A 715 7.15 26.74 12.43
CA ASN A 715 5.88 26.31 13.04
C ASN A 715 5.24 25.20 12.22
N TRP A 716 5.60 23.95 12.49
CA TRP A 716 5.03 22.79 11.81
C TRP A 716 3.84 22.21 12.56
N LEU A 717 3.01 21.47 11.82
CA LEU A 717 1.86 20.79 12.39
C LEU A 717 2.23 19.32 12.53
N THR A 718 2.19 18.79 13.76
CA THR A 718 2.31 17.36 14.00
C THR A 718 1.13 16.62 13.36
N VAL A 719 1.30 15.33 13.04
CA VAL A 719 0.21 14.53 12.46
C VAL A 719 -1.02 14.51 13.39
N GLU A 720 -0.82 14.45 14.70
CA GLU A 720 -1.92 14.54 15.68
C GLU A 720 -2.71 15.86 15.56
N ASN A 721 -2.02 16.98 15.35
CA ASN A 721 -2.65 18.29 15.22
C ASN A 721 -3.28 18.53 13.82
N MET A 722 -3.11 17.62 12.86
CA MET A 722 -3.79 17.69 11.57
C MET A 722 -5.29 17.36 11.66
N THR A 723 -5.74 16.78 12.78
CA THR A 723 -7.14 16.37 13.00
C THR A 723 -8.13 17.52 12.88
N ASP A 724 -7.82 18.69 13.44
CA ASP A 724 -8.69 19.87 13.36
C ASP A 724 -8.87 20.35 11.91
N VAL A 725 -7.78 20.30 11.13
CA VAL A 725 -7.80 20.63 9.70
C VAL A 725 -8.60 19.59 8.92
N ALA A 726 -8.43 18.30 9.23
CA ALA A 726 -9.19 17.21 8.61
C ALA A 726 -10.70 17.40 8.84
N ARG A 727 -11.13 17.60 10.08
CA ARG A 727 -12.53 17.83 10.45
C ARG A 727 -13.11 19.06 9.75
N HIS A 728 -12.35 20.15 9.68
CA HIS A 728 -12.77 21.37 8.96
C HIS A 728 -13.05 21.13 7.47
N HIS A 729 -12.32 20.21 6.84
CA HIS A 729 -12.50 19.83 5.44
C HIS A 729 -13.45 18.63 5.23
N GLY A 730 -14.13 18.17 6.27
CA GLY A 730 -15.04 17.01 6.22
C GLY A 730 -14.32 15.70 5.88
N ILE A 731 -13.07 15.57 6.35
CA ILE A 731 -12.28 14.33 6.33
C ILE A 731 -12.47 13.65 7.69
N LEU A 732 -12.84 12.37 7.67
CA LEU A 732 -13.03 11.55 8.87
C LEU A 732 -11.69 11.28 9.55
N VAL A 733 -11.67 11.02 10.85
CA VAL A 733 -10.48 10.55 11.58
C VAL A 733 -10.80 9.18 12.13
N ASP A 734 -9.96 8.19 11.84
CA ASP A 734 -10.14 6.81 12.30
C ASP A 734 -10.22 6.67 13.84
N GLU A 735 -9.58 7.60 14.56
CA GLU A 735 -9.61 7.68 16.02
C GLU A 735 -10.93 8.23 16.59
N ASP A 736 -11.80 8.87 15.80
CA ASP A 736 -13.02 9.55 16.28
C ASP A 736 -14.16 8.56 16.67
N SER A 737 -13.93 7.25 16.64
CA SER A 737 -14.88 6.25 17.14
C SER A 737 -15.14 6.38 18.64
N ASP A 738 -16.39 6.16 19.06
CA ASP A 738 -16.82 6.31 20.46
C ASP A 738 -16.05 5.37 21.39
N GLU A 739 -15.80 4.14 20.96
CA GLU A 739 -15.02 3.14 21.70
C GLU A 739 -13.56 3.58 21.87
N CYS A 740 -12.94 4.15 20.83
CA CYS A 740 -11.56 4.62 20.91
C CYS A 740 -11.43 5.87 21.79
N GLN A 741 -12.33 6.85 21.65
CA GLN A 741 -12.29 8.09 22.42
C GLN A 741 -12.59 7.86 23.91
N SER A 742 -13.58 7.02 24.22
CA SER A 742 -13.89 6.65 25.61
C SER A 742 -12.73 5.89 26.28
N ALA A 743 -12.13 4.94 25.56
CA ALA A 743 -10.94 4.23 25.99
C ALA A 743 -9.74 5.16 26.22
N ARG A 744 -9.47 6.08 25.28
CA ARG A 744 -8.40 7.09 25.38
C ARG A 744 -8.57 7.93 26.64
N LYS A 745 -9.78 8.44 26.89
CA LYS A 745 -10.07 9.28 28.06
C LYS A 745 -9.74 8.55 29.38
N ARG A 746 -10.13 7.27 29.51
CA ARG A 746 -9.83 6.48 30.71
C ARG A 746 -8.34 6.22 30.87
N ALA A 747 -7.64 5.86 29.78
CA ALA A 747 -6.20 5.65 29.83
C ALA A 747 -5.47 6.95 30.24
N ASP A 748 -5.89 8.08 29.69
CA ASP A 748 -5.39 9.41 30.03
C ASP A 748 -5.65 9.80 31.50
N GLU A 749 -6.81 9.47 32.06
CA GLU A 749 -7.12 9.70 33.48
C GLU A 749 -6.11 9.01 34.41
N ILE A 750 -5.65 7.81 34.04
CA ILE A 750 -4.61 7.09 34.79
C ILE A 750 -3.24 7.72 34.54
N THR A 751 -2.86 7.92 33.28
CA THR A 751 -1.49 8.30 32.92
C THR A 751 -1.15 9.76 33.22
N ARG A 752 -2.13 10.68 33.22
CA ARG A 752 -1.93 12.09 33.60
C ARG A 752 -1.46 12.28 35.04
N ASN A 753 -1.75 11.32 35.92
CA ASN A 753 -1.33 11.35 37.32
C ASN A 753 0.11 10.85 37.52
N ILE A 754 0.78 10.35 36.48
CA ILE A 754 2.13 9.78 36.55
C ILE A 754 3.16 10.88 36.29
N THR A 755 3.49 11.64 37.33
CA THR A 755 4.57 12.65 37.26
C THR A 755 5.95 12.07 37.60
N ASP A 756 5.98 11.09 38.52
CA ASP A 756 7.19 10.43 39.00
C ASP A 756 6.87 8.93 39.08
N THR A 757 7.52 8.15 38.22
CA THR A 757 7.25 6.71 38.07
C THR A 757 7.43 5.94 39.37
N VAL A 758 8.50 6.24 40.12
CA VAL A 758 8.85 5.50 41.34
C VAL A 758 7.81 5.79 42.41
N LYS A 759 7.51 7.07 42.65
CA LYS A 759 6.47 7.47 43.62
C LYS A 759 5.09 6.96 43.24
N PHE A 760 4.80 6.88 41.94
CA PHE A 760 3.55 6.34 41.46
C PHE A 760 3.44 4.85 41.79
N LYS A 761 4.47 4.04 41.49
CA LYS A 761 4.50 2.61 41.85
C LYS A 761 4.30 2.40 43.35
N ASP A 762 5.06 3.11 44.18
CA ASP A 762 4.99 2.96 45.64
C ASP A 762 3.60 3.27 46.22
N LYS A 763 2.87 4.22 45.62
CA LYS A 763 1.55 4.66 46.12
C LYS A 763 0.38 3.92 45.47
N GLN A 764 0.44 3.68 44.17
CA GLN A 764 -0.68 3.21 43.36
C GLN A 764 -0.57 1.72 43.02
N LEU A 765 0.64 1.14 43.09
CA LEU A 765 0.93 -0.26 42.80
C LEU A 765 1.79 -0.92 43.93
N PRO A 766 1.37 -0.84 45.21
CA PRO A 766 2.21 -1.23 46.35
C PRO A 766 2.41 -2.74 46.50
N LEU A 767 1.51 -3.59 45.99
CA LEU A 767 1.48 -5.02 46.32
C LEU A 767 2.57 -5.82 45.61
N GLN A 768 2.97 -5.39 44.41
CA GLN A 768 4.05 -6.02 43.63
C GLN A 768 5.47 -5.60 44.05
N GLY A 769 5.58 -4.65 45.00
CA GLY A 769 6.86 -4.10 45.45
C GLY A 769 7.62 -5.01 46.41
N GLN A 770 8.13 -4.42 47.50
CA GLN A 770 8.98 -5.13 48.46
C GLN A 770 8.28 -6.33 49.12
N ILE A 771 6.97 -6.27 49.35
CA ILE A 771 6.22 -7.35 49.99
C ILE A 771 6.23 -8.62 49.13
N TRP A 772 6.04 -8.48 47.82
CA TRP A 772 6.07 -9.62 46.90
C TRP A 772 7.46 -10.22 46.76
N LYS A 773 8.50 -9.39 46.73
CA LYS A 773 9.91 -9.85 46.75
C LYS A 773 10.23 -10.65 48.02
N GLU A 774 9.82 -10.17 49.19
CA GLU A 774 10.00 -10.89 50.46
C GLU A 774 9.21 -12.19 50.52
N LEU A 775 7.94 -12.18 50.07
CA LEU A 775 7.13 -13.39 49.98
C LEU A 775 7.78 -14.45 49.08
N SER A 776 8.32 -14.03 47.94
CA SER A 776 9.00 -14.91 46.99
C SER A 776 10.26 -15.50 47.60
N GLN A 777 11.06 -14.70 48.30
CA GLN A 777 12.23 -15.20 49.02
C GLN A 777 11.85 -16.19 50.13
N LEU A 778 10.79 -15.92 50.90
CA LEU A 778 10.31 -16.84 51.94
C LEU A 778 9.84 -18.17 51.37
N GLU A 779 9.18 -18.17 50.20
CA GLU A 779 8.78 -19.40 49.51
C GLU A 779 9.99 -20.23 49.07
N LYS A 780 11.01 -19.61 48.50
CA LYS A 780 12.26 -20.28 48.14
C LYS A 780 12.99 -20.80 49.38
N ASP A 781 13.13 -19.99 50.43
CA ASP A 781 13.79 -20.35 51.68
C ASP A 781 13.07 -21.51 52.40
N ARG A 782 11.74 -21.58 52.31
CA ARG A 782 10.93 -22.69 52.87
C ARG A 782 11.22 -24.02 52.17
N CYS A 783 11.44 -23.97 50.85
CA CYS A 783 11.75 -25.15 50.04
C CYS A 783 13.22 -25.58 50.22
N ARG A 784 14.15 -24.62 50.25
CA ARG A 784 15.61 -24.87 50.24
C ARG A 784 16.22 -25.05 51.62
N LEU A 785 15.61 -24.48 52.67
CA LEU A 785 16.06 -24.52 54.07
C LEU A 785 17.50 -24.01 54.31
N ARG A 786 18.11 -23.28 53.36
CA ARG A 786 19.51 -22.79 53.42
C ARG A 786 19.83 -21.96 54.68
N LYS A 787 18.84 -21.25 55.23
CA LYS A 787 18.98 -20.38 56.41
C LYS A 787 18.55 -21.05 57.73
N ALA A 788 18.26 -22.35 57.74
CA ALA A 788 17.82 -23.06 58.94
C ALA A 788 18.94 -23.22 60.00
N GLY A 789 20.21 -23.26 59.59
CA GLY A 789 21.34 -23.46 60.51
C GLY A 789 21.18 -24.75 61.32
N ASP A 790 21.40 -24.69 62.64
CA ASP A 790 21.22 -25.81 63.59
C ASP A 790 19.78 -25.92 64.14
N GLN A 791 18.81 -25.17 63.63
CA GLN A 791 17.41 -25.23 64.11
C GLN A 791 16.67 -26.47 63.59
N ASP A 792 15.77 -27.01 64.41
CA ASP A 792 14.85 -28.04 63.97
C ASP A 792 13.99 -27.57 62.78
N ILE A 793 13.85 -28.44 61.78
CA ILE A 793 13.26 -28.11 60.46
C ILE A 793 11.78 -27.69 60.57
N GLU A 794 11.00 -28.40 61.40
CA GLU A 794 9.56 -28.14 61.59
C GLU A 794 9.27 -26.78 62.22
N PRO A 795 9.87 -26.40 63.38
CA PRO A 795 9.65 -25.06 63.94
C PRO A 795 10.20 -23.95 63.04
N TYR A 796 11.30 -24.19 62.31
CA TYR A 796 11.80 -23.22 61.33
C TYR A 796 10.80 -23.00 60.18
N LYS A 797 10.26 -24.06 59.57
CA LYS A 797 9.19 -23.96 58.55
C LYS A 797 7.93 -23.27 59.07
N SER A 798 7.52 -23.59 60.29
CA SER A 798 6.38 -22.92 60.96
C SER A 798 6.63 -21.42 61.13
N SER A 799 7.85 -21.02 61.51
CA SER A 799 8.23 -19.60 61.62
C SER A 799 8.17 -18.86 60.28
N LEU A 800 8.56 -19.52 59.18
CA LEU A 800 8.47 -18.96 57.82
C LEU A 800 7.02 -18.82 57.38
N ASN A 801 6.16 -19.80 57.67
CA ASN A 801 4.72 -19.71 57.39
C ASN A 801 4.06 -18.55 58.15
N LYS A 802 4.41 -18.37 59.44
CA LYS A 802 3.91 -17.24 60.22
C LYS A 802 4.32 -15.89 59.61
N LYS A 803 5.59 -15.75 59.19
CA LYS A 803 6.05 -14.55 58.47
C LYS A 803 5.32 -14.34 57.14
N LYS A 804 5.04 -15.42 56.40
CA LYS A 804 4.25 -15.37 55.16
C LYS A 804 2.82 -14.88 55.43
N GLU A 805 2.17 -15.37 56.48
CA GLU A 805 0.85 -14.91 56.91
C GLU A 805 0.88 -13.44 57.35
N GLU A 806 1.91 -13.00 58.07
CA GLU A 806 2.10 -11.59 58.45
C GLU A 806 2.24 -10.69 57.21
N LEU A 807 3.02 -11.10 56.20
CA LEU A 807 3.17 -10.35 54.95
C LEU A 807 1.88 -10.33 54.11
N ARG A 808 1.12 -11.44 54.04
CA ARG A 808 -0.22 -11.44 53.42
C ARG A 808 -1.18 -10.56 54.20
N GLY A 809 -1.11 -10.56 55.53
CA GLY A 809 -1.83 -9.63 56.39
C GLY A 809 -1.51 -8.17 56.07
N LYS A 810 -0.24 -7.84 55.83
CA LYS A 810 0.17 -6.49 55.37
C LYS A 810 -0.41 -6.18 53.99
N GLN A 811 -0.44 -7.11 53.03
CA GLN A 811 -1.08 -6.87 51.74
C GLN A 811 -2.57 -6.52 51.89
N HIS A 812 -3.27 -7.18 52.82
CA HIS A 812 -4.67 -6.88 53.13
C HIS A 812 -4.90 -5.50 53.76
N THR A 813 -3.86 -4.85 54.28
CA THR A 813 -3.98 -3.48 54.81
C THR A 813 -4.00 -2.41 53.72
N PHE A 814 -3.62 -2.76 52.48
CA PHE A 814 -3.70 -1.85 51.35
C PHE A 814 -5.09 -1.93 50.71
N ASP A 815 -5.76 -0.78 50.65
CA ASP A 815 -6.97 -0.63 49.87
C ASP A 815 -6.67 -0.61 48.36
N MET A 816 -7.67 -0.94 47.54
CA MET A 816 -7.56 -0.82 46.09
C MET A 816 -7.31 0.64 45.72
N SER A 817 -6.20 0.90 45.01
CA SER A 817 -5.84 2.25 44.59
C SER A 817 -6.81 2.80 43.54
N ASP A 818 -6.88 4.13 43.43
CA ASP A 818 -7.70 4.80 42.41
C ASP A 818 -7.26 4.37 41.00
N ALA A 819 -5.94 4.27 40.77
CA ALA A 819 -5.40 3.83 39.49
C ALA A 819 -5.82 2.39 39.14
N MET A 820 -5.77 1.46 40.10
CA MET A 820 -6.19 0.07 39.87
C MET A 820 -7.71 -0.06 39.72
N THR A 821 -8.49 0.72 40.45
CA THR A 821 -9.95 0.78 40.27
C THR A 821 -10.30 1.22 38.86
N SER A 822 -9.70 2.32 38.39
CA SER A 822 -9.89 2.81 37.02
C SER A 822 -9.39 1.82 35.96
N PHE A 823 -8.28 1.12 36.24
CA PHE A 823 -7.72 0.11 35.34
C PHE A 823 -8.66 -1.09 35.18
N ILE A 824 -9.17 -1.65 36.29
CA ILE A 824 -10.15 -2.74 36.27
C ILE A 824 -11.43 -2.30 35.56
N LEU A 825 -11.92 -1.08 35.83
CA LEU A 825 -13.09 -0.52 35.15
C LEU A 825 -12.90 -0.35 33.64
N GLY A 826 -11.67 -0.11 33.17
CA GLY A 826 -11.32 -0.09 31.74
C GLY A 826 -11.26 -1.50 31.15
N MET A 827 -10.73 -2.47 31.90
CA MET A 827 -10.67 -3.88 31.49
C MET A 827 -12.05 -4.56 31.44
N SER A 828 -13.01 -4.14 32.26
CA SER A 828 -14.35 -4.72 32.30
C SER A 828 -15.31 -4.18 31.22
N ARG A 829 -14.83 -3.40 30.25
CA ARG A 829 -15.64 -2.83 29.15
C ARG A 829 -15.92 -3.84 28.04
N SER A 830 -16.66 -3.39 27.01
CA SER A 830 -16.90 -4.19 25.80
C SER A 830 -15.59 -4.59 25.12
N GLY A 831 -15.59 -5.65 24.31
CA GLY A 831 -14.39 -6.16 23.64
C GLY A 831 -13.58 -5.07 22.93
N PRO A 832 -14.17 -4.29 22.01
CA PRO A 832 -13.45 -3.22 21.31
C PRO A 832 -12.94 -2.10 22.24
N GLU A 833 -13.76 -1.56 23.16
CA GLU A 833 -13.34 -0.50 24.09
C GLU A 833 -12.19 -0.98 24.99
N ARG A 834 -12.24 -2.23 25.46
CA ARG A 834 -11.16 -2.85 26.25
C ARG A 834 -9.86 -2.94 25.47
N SER A 835 -9.90 -3.42 24.23
CA SER A 835 -8.70 -3.53 23.38
C SER A 835 -8.08 -2.16 23.10
N TYR A 836 -8.90 -1.15 22.81
CA TYR A 836 -8.43 0.23 22.66
C TYR A 836 -7.84 0.76 23.97
N PHE A 837 -8.46 0.49 25.11
CA PHE A 837 -7.98 0.95 26.42
C PHE A 837 -6.61 0.37 26.75
N LEU A 838 -6.42 -0.94 26.57
CA LEU A 838 -5.14 -1.61 26.80
C LEU A 838 -4.05 -1.08 25.86
N LYS A 839 -4.40 -0.82 24.60
CA LYS A 839 -3.48 -0.26 23.62
C LYS A 839 -3.11 1.18 23.95
N TRP A 840 -4.06 2.02 24.33
CA TRP A 840 -3.80 3.39 24.81
C TRP A 840 -2.95 3.42 26.07
N MET A 841 -3.20 2.53 27.03
CA MET A 841 -2.35 2.37 28.21
C MET A 841 -0.91 2.05 27.81
N ARG A 842 -0.70 1.10 26.89
CA ARG A 842 0.63 0.79 26.36
C ARG A 842 1.27 2.02 25.71
N ILE A 843 0.58 2.68 24.78
CA ILE A 843 1.07 3.87 24.07
C ILE A 843 1.46 4.99 25.05
N ASN A 844 0.59 5.31 26.01
CA ASN A 844 0.81 6.38 26.98
C ASN A 844 1.99 6.06 27.92
N LEU A 845 2.08 4.85 28.44
CA LEU A 845 3.18 4.43 29.32
C LEU A 845 4.53 4.40 28.58
N ASP A 846 4.53 4.00 27.31
CA ASP A 846 5.71 4.05 26.45
C ASP A 846 6.18 5.48 26.20
N ASN A 847 5.26 6.44 26.08
CA ASN A 847 5.60 7.86 25.88
C ASN A 847 6.19 8.52 27.14
N LEU A 848 5.92 7.99 28.33
CA LEU A 848 6.50 8.47 29.59
C LEU A 848 7.96 8.01 29.79
N SER A 849 8.31 6.84 29.24
CA SER A 849 9.60 6.17 29.45
C SER A 849 10.81 6.98 28.93
N PRO A 850 10.85 7.50 27.68
CA PRO A 850 11.98 8.29 27.17
C PRO A 850 12.28 9.56 27.97
N LYS A 851 11.24 10.23 28.50
CA LYS A 851 11.37 11.47 29.27
C LYS A 851 12.09 11.26 30.60
N ASN A 852 11.87 10.10 31.24
CA ASN A 852 12.41 9.79 32.55
C ASN A 852 13.73 8.97 32.48
N LEU A 853 13.89 8.12 31.45
CA LEU A 853 15.00 7.13 31.41
C LEU A 853 16.18 7.52 30.53
N SER A 854 16.03 8.45 29.57
CA SER A 854 17.09 8.77 28.59
C SER A 854 18.38 9.29 29.26
N GLY A 855 18.26 10.14 30.27
CA GLY A 855 19.41 10.65 31.04
C GLY A 855 20.12 9.57 31.86
N LEU A 856 19.36 8.70 32.54
CA LEU A 856 19.91 7.58 33.33
C LEU A 856 20.61 6.55 32.44
N ARG A 857 20.02 6.23 31.28
CA ARG A 857 20.59 5.28 30.31
C ARG A 857 21.88 5.78 29.68
N ASN A 858 21.98 7.07 29.38
CA ASN A 858 23.22 7.64 28.85
C ASN A 858 24.34 7.54 29.90
N ARG A 859 24.06 7.88 31.16
CA ARG A 859 25.01 7.71 32.28
C ARG A 859 25.42 6.26 32.47
N TYR A 860 24.48 5.33 32.41
CA TYR A 860 24.75 3.89 32.50
C TYR A 860 25.68 3.43 31.37
N LYS A 861 25.39 3.79 30.11
CA LYS A 861 26.23 3.46 28.95
C LYS A 861 27.64 4.03 29.07
N ASP A 862 27.76 5.28 29.49
CA ASP A 862 29.06 5.93 29.68
C ASP A 862 29.88 5.22 30.76
N LEU A 863 29.25 4.83 31.88
CA LEU A 863 29.90 4.07 32.95
C LEU A 863 30.35 2.68 32.48
N CYS A 864 29.51 1.95 31.74
CA CYS A 864 29.89 0.65 31.19
C CYS A 864 31.03 0.74 30.16
N GLN A 865 31.07 1.81 29.36
CA GLN A 865 32.11 1.97 28.32
C GLN A 865 33.44 2.50 28.87
N TYR A 866 33.40 3.46 29.80
CA TYR A 866 34.58 4.19 30.24
C TYR A 866 35.05 3.82 31.65
N SER A 867 34.23 3.13 32.45
CA SER A 867 34.55 2.79 33.84
C SER A 867 33.91 1.47 34.30
N PRO A 868 34.16 0.34 33.61
CA PRO A 868 33.56 -0.97 33.94
C PRO A 868 33.98 -1.51 35.32
N GLU A 869 35.01 -0.92 35.93
CA GLU A 869 35.51 -1.26 37.26
C GLU A 869 34.57 -0.80 38.39
N ARG A 870 33.70 0.20 38.14
CA ARG A 870 32.76 0.76 39.14
C ARG A 870 31.46 -0.05 39.23
N LYS A 871 31.58 -1.29 39.69
CA LYS A 871 30.50 -2.27 39.72
C LYS A 871 29.27 -1.82 40.52
N ASP A 872 29.47 -1.20 41.68
CA ASP A 872 28.36 -0.75 42.54
C ASP A 872 27.58 0.43 41.94
N ASP A 873 28.27 1.36 41.27
CA ASP A 873 27.63 2.51 40.60
C ASP A 873 26.78 2.05 39.40
N ILE A 874 27.26 1.05 38.64
CA ILE A 874 26.54 0.45 37.51
C ILE A 874 25.27 -0.25 38.02
N LYS A 875 25.38 -0.99 39.14
CA LYS A 875 24.27 -1.67 39.79
C LYS A 875 23.21 -0.70 40.33
N ASP A 876 23.62 0.39 40.96
CA ASP A 876 22.69 1.41 41.47
C ASP A 876 21.96 2.13 40.33
N LEU A 877 22.66 2.47 39.24
CA LEU A 877 22.04 3.07 38.07
C LEU A 877 21.08 2.11 37.36
N ASP A 878 21.41 0.83 37.26
CA ASP A 878 20.51 -0.17 36.69
C ASP A 878 19.23 -0.30 37.52
N LYS A 879 19.37 -0.39 38.84
CA LYS A 879 18.24 -0.37 39.75
C LYS A 879 17.37 0.88 39.55
N GLN A 880 17.98 2.05 39.42
CA GLN A 880 17.24 3.29 39.13
C GLN A 880 16.52 3.24 37.77
N VAL A 881 17.14 2.68 36.73
CA VAL A 881 16.51 2.49 35.40
C VAL A 881 15.32 1.55 35.50
N SER A 882 15.45 0.44 36.23
CA SER A 882 14.37 -0.52 36.46
C SER A 882 13.23 0.09 37.27
N ASP A 883 13.54 0.77 38.37
CA ASP A 883 12.56 1.40 39.25
C ASP A 883 11.77 2.50 38.50
N CYS A 884 12.44 3.22 37.59
CA CYS A 884 11.83 4.24 36.74
C CYS A 884 11.09 3.70 35.51
N SER A 885 11.20 2.39 35.21
CA SER A 885 10.46 1.75 34.11
C SER A 885 9.00 1.55 34.51
N LEU A 886 8.03 1.75 33.61
CA LEU A 886 6.63 1.43 33.86
C LEU A 886 5.98 1.05 32.54
N GLY A 887 5.22 -0.04 32.57
CA GLY A 887 4.53 -0.61 31.43
C GLY A 887 3.26 -1.34 31.88
N LEU A 888 2.51 -1.86 30.90
CA LEU A 888 1.24 -2.52 31.15
C LEU A 888 1.38 -3.75 32.06
N GLU A 889 2.51 -4.44 31.96
CA GLU A 889 2.87 -5.60 32.78
C GLU A 889 2.82 -5.30 34.28
N HIS A 890 3.17 -4.07 34.71
CA HIS A 890 3.13 -3.68 36.11
C HIS A 890 1.68 -3.59 36.64
N PHE A 891 0.74 -3.11 35.83
CA PHE A 891 -0.68 -3.08 36.22
C PHE A 891 -1.27 -4.49 36.31
N LEU A 892 -0.91 -5.36 35.37
CA LEU A 892 -1.32 -6.77 35.38
C LEU A 892 -0.71 -7.54 36.56
N ARG A 893 0.54 -7.25 36.90
CA ARG A 893 1.22 -7.83 38.05
C ARG A 893 0.57 -7.42 39.37
N GLU A 894 0.19 -6.15 39.52
CA GLU A 894 -0.57 -5.67 40.69
C GLU A 894 -1.91 -6.40 40.82
N LEU A 895 -2.61 -6.56 39.69
CA LEU A 895 -3.88 -7.25 39.61
C LEU A 895 -3.74 -8.73 40.01
N GLY A 896 -2.66 -9.40 39.58
CA GLY A 896 -2.32 -10.74 40.04
C GLY A 896 -2.05 -10.82 41.54
N GLN A 897 -1.36 -9.83 42.12
CA GLN A 897 -1.13 -9.77 43.57
C GLN A 897 -2.40 -9.50 44.38
N LEU A 898 -3.32 -8.66 43.88
CA LEU A 898 -4.64 -8.45 44.47
C LEU A 898 -5.41 -9.77 44.55
N TYR A 899 -5.40 -10.54 43.46
CA TYR A 899 -6.04 -11.85 43.41
C TYR A 899 -5.38 -12.86 44.37
N GLU A 900 -4.05 -12.98 44.35
CA GLU A 900 -3.28 -13.86 45.23
C GLU A 900 -3.52 -13.56 46.72
N ALA A 901 -3.55 -12.28 47.08
CA ALA A 901 -3.88 -11.83 48.42
C ALA A 901 -5.31 -12.24 48.76
N ALA A 902 -6.30 -11.93 47.92
CA ALA A 902 -7.70 -12.28 48.14
C ALA A 902 -7.93 -13.80 48.30
N CYS A 903 -7.19 -14.64 47.56
CA CYS A 903 -7.23 -16.10 47.71
C CYS A 903 -6.72 -16.63 49.06
N SER A 904 -6.08 -15.79 49.88
CA SER A 904 -5.71 -16.17 51.27
C SER A 904 -6.86 -15.94 52.27
N LEU A 905 -7.93 -15.25 51.87
CA LEU A 905 -9.12 -15.01 52.69
C LEU A 905 -10.14 -16.15 52.55
N PRO A 906 -11.06 -16.30 53.52
CA PRO A 906 -12.18 -17.24 53.43
C PRO A 906 -13.03 -17.02 52.17
N GLU A 907 -13.62 -18.10 51.65
CA GLU A 907 -14.45 -18.09 50.43
C GLU A 907 -15.62 -17.10 50.49
N ASP A 908 -16.22 -16.92 51.66
CA ASP A 908 -17.35 -16.01 51.85
C ASP A 908 -16.96 -14.53 51.93
N SER A 909 -15.66 -14.20 51.94
CA SER A 909 -15.21 -12.81 52.06
C SER A 909 -15.62 -11.97 50.83
N PRO A 910 -16.17 -10.76 51.04
CA PRO A 910 -16.60 -9.90 49.94
C PRO A 910 -15.42 -9.46 49.05
N GLN A 911 -14.23 -9.28 49.64
CA GLN A 911 -13.01 -8.96 48.89
C GLN A 911 -12.66 -10.08 47.90
N ARG A 912 -12.78 -11.36 48.29
CA ARG A 912 -12.51 -12.48 47.39
C ARG A 912 -13.51 -12.55 46.25
N LYS A 913 -14.81 -12.39 46.53
CA LYS A 913 -15.87 -12.38 45.51
C LYS A 913 -15.69 -11.26 44.48
N GLN A 914 -15.20 -10.10 44.90
CA GLN A 914 -14.92 -8.99 43.99
C GLN A 914 -13.76 -9.32 43.02
N MET A 915 -12.81 -10.18 43.39
CA MET A 915 -11.65 -10.53 42.57
C MET A 915 -11.86 -11.75 41.65
N GLU A 916 -12.96 -12.50 41.79
CA GLU A 916 -13.21 -13.75 41.04
C GLU A 916 -13.31 -13.55 39.52
N GLN A 917 -13.73 -12.37 39.07
CA GLN A 917 -13.91 -12.07 37.65
C GLN A 917 -12.60 -11.69 36.93
N LEU A 918 -11.56 -11.32 37.68
CA LEU A 918 -10.32 -10.78 37.14
C LEU A 918 -9.53 -11.79 36.27
N PRO A 919 -9.37 -13.07 36.67
CA PRO A 919 -8.68 -14.05 35.84
C PRO A 919 -9.36 -14.26 34.48
N GLY A 920 -10.70 -14.16 34.41
CA GLY A 920 -11.45 -14.26 33.17
C GLY A 920 -11.17 -13.10 32.20
N LEU A 921 -11.02 -11.88 32.72
CA LEU A 921 -10.63 -10.72 31.90
C LEU A 921 -9.23 -10.88 31.32
N CYS A 922 -8.27 -11.39 32.10
CA CYS A 922 -6.91 -11.66 31.61
C CYS A 922 -6.86 -12.84 30.64
N ALA A 923 -7.65 -13.90 30.86
CA ALA A 923 -7.77 -14.99 29.89
C ALA A 923 -8.27 -14.48 28.52
N GLN A 924 -9.25 -13.57 28.53
CA GLN A 924 -9.72 -12.94 27.30
C GLN A 924 -8.64 -12.06 26.65
N MET A 925 -7.84 -11.32 27.41
CA MET A 925 -6.70 -10.57 26.85
C MET A 925 -5.70 -11.47 26.12
N LEU A 926 -5.44 -12.67 26.66
CA LEU A 926 -4.55 -13.64 26.03
C LEU A 926 -5.11 -14.14 24.68
N LEU A 927 -6.43 -14.35 24.59
CA LEU A 927 -7.13 -14.65 23.34
C LEU A 927 -7.11 -13.49 22.34
N ASP A 928 -7.19 -12.26 22.86
CA ASP A 928 -7.12 -11.03 22.06
C ASP A 928 -5.67 -10.74 21.57
N GLY A 929 -4.70 -11.61 21.89
CA GLY A 929 -3.30 -11.52 21.41
C GLY A 929 -2.38 -10.64 22.27
N PHE A 930 -2.77 -10.30 23.49
CA PHE A 930 -1.91 -9.57 24.42
C PHE A 930 -1.00 -10.53 25.20
N PRO A 931 0.32 -10.27 25.28
CA PRO A 931 1.23 -11.11 26.07
C PRO A 931 0.96 -10.94 27.57
N ILE A 932 1.04 -12.04 28.31
CA ILE A 932 0.88 -12.09 29.77
C ILE A 932 2.17 -12.57 30.42
N GLU A 933 2.57 -11.92 31.51
CA GLU A 933 3.73 -12.32 32.30
C GLU A 933 3.47 -13.65 33.02
N LEU A 934 4.25 -14.68 32.68
CA LEU A 934 4.27 -15.99 33.31
C LEU A 934 5.23 -16.00 34.52
N VAL A 935 6.44 -15.49 34.34
CA VAL A 935 7.47 -15.41 35.39
C VAL A 935 7.75 -13.94 35.64
N ASP A 936 7.61 -13.49 36.90
CA ASP A 936 8.01 -12.15 37.31
C ASP A 936 9.54 -12.10 37.46
N GLY A 937 10.20 -11.34 36.59
CA GLY A 937 11.66 -11.16 36.63
C GLY A 937 12.16 -10.27 37.78
N ASP A 938 11.30 -9.47 38.42
CA ASP A 938 11.67 -8.65 39.58
C ASP A 938 11.71 -9.43 40.88
N ALA A 939 10.80 -10.39 41.03
CA ALA A 939 10.71 -11.26 42.19
C ALA A 939 11.30 -12.66 41.96
N SER A 940 11.68 -12.97 40.72
CA SER A 940 12.13 -14.29 40.26
C SER A 940 11.16 -15.40 40.70
N ASN A 941 9.85 -15.18 40.51
CA ASN A 941 8.81 -16.08 40.97
C ASN A 941 7.56 -16.09 40.06
N ILE A 942 6.78 -17.17 40.13
CA ILE A 942 5.48 -17.30 39.45
C ILE A 942 4.37 -17.10 40.48
N PRO A 943 3.42 -16.17 40.28
CA PRO A 943 2.21 -16.09 41.07
C PRO A 943 1.27 -17.25 40.68
N LEU A 944 1.55 -18.43 41.24
CA LEU A 944 0.94 -19.69 40.80
C LEU A 944 -0.58 -19.68 40.88
N LYS A 945 -1.22 -19.13 41.93
CA LYS A 945 -2.69 -19.14 42.01
C LYS A 945 -3.30 -18.23 40.95
N TRP A 946 -2.68 -17.09 40.70
CA TRP A 946 -3.09 -16.17 39.65
C TRP A 946 -2.99 -16.82 38.26
N ILE A 947 -1.82 -17.31 37.88
CA ILE A 947 -1.62 -17.96 36.57
C ILE A 947 -2.53 -19.18 36.43
N SER A 948 -2.70 -19.97 37.50
CA SER A 948 -3.61 -21.11 37.49
C SER A 948 -5.05 -20.72 37.23
N ALA A 949 -5.53 -19.64 37.87
CA ALA A 949 -6.87 -19.14 37.64
C ALA A 949 -7.06 -18.61 36.21
N VAL A 950 -6.06 -17.89 35.66
CA VAL A 950 -6.11 -17.38 34.29
C VAL A 950 -6.16 -18.53 33.29
N LEU A 951 -5.28 -19.53 33.42
CA LEU A 951 -5.25 -20.69 32.52
C LEU A 951 -6.53 -21.55 32.66
N THR A 952 -7.11 -21.66 33.86
CA THR A 952 -8.39 -22.36 34.07
C THR A 952 -9.55 -21.62 33.40
N GLN A 953 -9.60 -20.30 33.51
CA GLN A 953 -10.62 -19.49 32.83
C GLN A 953 -10.44 -19.55 31.31
N LEU A 954 -9.20 -19.49 30.82
CA LEU A 954 -8.92 -19.63 29.39
C LEU A 954 -9.39 -20.99 28.87
N HIS A 955 -9.13 -22.08 29.59
CA HIS A 955 -9.64 -23.41 29.27
C HIS A 955 -11.18 -23.48 29.22
N THR A 956 -11.87 -22.62 29.97
CA THR A 956 -13.34 -22.52 29.95
C THR A 956 -13.85 -21.67 28.77
N LEU A 957 -13.06 -20.68 28.33
CA LEU A 957 -13.39 -19.81 27.20
C LEU A 957 -13.12 -20.48 25.84
N VAL A 958 -12.15 -21.40 25.78
CA VAL A 958 -11.90 -22.27 24.62
C VAL A 958 -12.60 -23.61 24.76
N ASP A 959 -12.64 -24.42 23.71
CA ASP A 959 -13.20 -25.77 23.81
C ASP A 959 -12.40 -26.60 24.84
N SER A 960 -13.09 -27.32 25.73
CA SER A 960 -12.46 -28.05 26.85
C SER A 960 -11.50 -29.18 26.43
N ASN A 961 -11.40 -29.47 25.12
CA ASN A 961 -10.48 -30.45 24.56
C ASN A 961 -9.41 -29.79 23.67
N SER A 962 -9.21 -28.48 23.79
CA SER A 962 -8.21 -27.78 22.99
C SER A 962 -6.79 -28.18 23.39
N ASN A 963 -6.05 -28.71 22.43
CA ASN A 963 -4.66 -29.12 22.60
C ASN A 963 -3.72 -27.94 22.38
N ILE A 964 -2.63 -27.89 23.13
CA ILE A 964 -1.66 -26.78 23.08
C ILE A 964 -0.26 -27.34 22.80
N LEU A 965 0.48 -26.64 21.94
CA LEU A 965 1.91 -26.84 21.75
C LEU A 965 2.67 -25.58 22.19
N VAL A 966 3.85 -25.76 22.78
CA VAL A 966 4.60 -24.66 23.39
C VAL A 966 5.93 -24.45 22.67
N VAL A 967 6.13 -23.23 22.16
CA VAL A 967 7.39 -22.78 21.57
C VAL A 967 8.00 -21.70 22.46
N SER A 968 9.25 -21.86 22.87
CA SER A 968 9.96 -20.83 23.63
C SER A 968 11.24 -20.38 22.95
N VAL A 969 11.71 -19.19 23.33
CA VAL A 969 13.03 -18.69 22.93
C VAL A 969 13.89 -18.45 24.18
N LEU A 970 15.17 -18.79 24.10
CA LEU A 970 16.18 -18.60 25.15
C LEU A 970 17.47 -18.05 24.52
N GLY A 971 18.20 -17.21 25.25
CA GLY A 971 19.47 -16.68 24.75
C GLY A 971 19.93 -15.45 25.53
N VAL A 972 21.16 -14.99 25.25
CA VAL A 972 21.75 -13.81 25.90
C VAL A 972 20.83 -12.59 25.73
N GLN A 973 20.89 -11.67 26.68
CA GLN A 973 20.22 -10.37 26.59
C GLN A 973 20.58 -9.61 25.31
N SER A 974 19.62 -8.86 24.77
CA SER A 974 19.80 -8.02 23.58
C SER A 974 20.25 -8.74 22.29
N THR A 975 20.07 -10.05 22.18
CA THR A 975 20.38 -10.84 20.96
C THR A 975 19.27 -10.86 19.91
N GLY A 976 18.16 -10.14 20.14
CA GLY A 976 17.04 -10.07 19.19
C GLY A 976 15.98 -11.16 19.33
N LYS A 977 15.85 -11.82 20.48
CA LYS A 977 14.85 -12.88 20.76
C LYS A 977 13.40 -12.47 20.44
N SER A 978 12.92 -11.40 21.08
CA SER A 978 11.57 -10.88 20.87
C SER A 978 11.39 -10.39 19.42
N THR A 979 12.45 -9.83 18.81
CA THR A 979 12.43 -9.44 17.39
C THR A 979 12.25 -10.63 16.46
N LEU A 980 12.95 -11.73 16.72
CA LEU A 980 12.84 -12.99 15.97
C LEU A 980 11.40 -13.53 16.05
N LEU A 981 10.82 -13.60 17.25
CA LEU A 981 9.45 -14.06 17.44
C LEU A 981 8.43 -13.13 16.75
N ASN A 982 8.58 -11.82 16.88
CA ASN A 982 7.68 -10.83 16.25
C ASN A 982 7.72 -10.89 14.71
N ILE A 983 8.85 -11.28 14.10
CA ILE A 983 8.97 -11.45 12.64
C ILE A 983 8.45 -12.82 12.20
N MET A 984 8.74 -13.87 12.97
CA MET A 984 8.35 -15.26 12.65
C MET A 984 6.84 -15.48 12.75
N PHE A 985 6.22 -14.98 13.83
CA PHE A 985 4.81 -15.21 14.13
C PHE A 985 3.94 -13.97 13.96
N GLY A 986 4.50 -12.80 13.66
CA GLY A 986 3.74 -11.55 13.58
C GLY A 986 3.24 -11.02 14.94
N VAL A 987 3.71 -11.59 16.05
CA VAL A 987 3.32 -11.24 17.42
C VAL A 987 3.91 -9.89 17.88
N GLN A 988 3.41 -9.37 19.01
CA GLN A 988 3.76 -8.03 19.52
C GLN A 988 4.46 -8.07 20.89
N PHE A 989 5.55 -8.83 21.04
CA PHE A 989 6.41 -8.74 22.22
C PHE A 989 7.16 -7.40 22.24
N ALA A 990 7.47 -6.89 23.44
CA ALA A 990 8.15 -5.61 23.61
C ALA A 990 9.62 -5.68 23.15
N VAL A 991 10.08 -4.74 22.31
CA VAL A 991 11.43 -4.74 21.68
C VAL A 991 12.27 -3.49 21.97
N SER A 992 11.93 -2.70 23.00
CA SER A 992 12.56 -1.39 23.20
C SER A 992 14.01 -1.47 23.72
N SER A 993 14.89 -0.61 23.18
CA SER A 993 16.27 -0.49 23.67
C SER A 993 16.29 0.15 25.05
N GLY A 994 16.29 -0.68 26.09
CA GLY A 994 16.40 -0.30 27.50
C GLY A 994 15.19 -0.61 28.36
N ARG A 995 14.17 -1.32 27.84
CA ARG A 995 13.37 -2.24 28.65
C ARG A 995 13.72 -3.63 28.17
N CYS A 996 14.77 -4.22 28.74
CA CYS A 996 15.00 -5.64 28.52
C CYS A 996 13.81 -6.38 29.12
N THR A 997 13.23 -7.34 28.40
CA THR A 997 12.21 -8.24 28.92
C THR A 997 12.75 -8.82 30.23
N ARG A 998 12.03 -8.63 31.34
CA ARG A 998 12.39 -9.20 32.65
C ARG A 998 11.38 -10.28 32.98
N GLY A 999 11.84 -11.50 33.25
CA GLY A 999 10.98 -12.67 33.41
C GLY A 999 10.62 -13.38 32.11
N ALA A 1000 9.42 -13.99 32.05
CA ALA A 1000 8.95 -14.72 30.87
C ALA A 1000 7.51 -14.34 30.55
N PHE A 1001 7.19 -14.14 29.27
CA PHE A 1001 5.88 -13.72 28.79
C PHE A 1001 5.33 -14.74 27.82
N MET A 1002 4.08 -15.14 28.02
CA MET A 1002 3.36 -16.07 27.15
C MET A 1002 2.31 -15.35 26.30
N LEU A 1003 2.15 -15.80 25.06
CA LEU A 1003 1.13 -15.35 24.11
C LEU A 1003 0.52 -16.57 23.41
N LEU A 1004 -0.77 -16.53 23.11
CA LEU A 1004 -1.48 -17.64 22.46
C LEU A 1004 -1.77 -17.32 20.99
N ILE A 1005 -1.42 -18.22 20.08
CA ILE A 1005 -1.70 -18.14 18.64
C ILE A 1005 -2.67 -19.26 18.28
N LYS A 1006 -3.71 -18.95 17.51
CA LYS A 1006 -4.68 -19.93 17.04
C LYS A 1006 -4.16 -20.70 15.82
N VAL A 1007 -4.47 -21.99 15.74
CA VAL A 1007 -4.21 -22.84 14.58
C VAL A 1007 -5.51 -23.01 13.78
N ASN A 1008 -5.43 -22.82 12.47
CA ASN A 1008 -6.57 -22.98 11.57
C ASN A 1008 -7.02 -24.45 11.50
N LYS A 1009 -8.29 -24.68 11.15
CA LYS A 1009 -8.90 -26.01 11.03
C LYS A 1009 -8.12 -26.97 10.12
N GLU A 1010 -7.53 -26.49 9.03
CA GLU A 1010 -6.78 -27.32 8.08
C GLU A 1010 -5.53 -27.93 8.72
N LEU A 1011 -4.69 -27.11 9.35
CA LEU A 1011 -3.48 -27.56 10.04
C LEU A 1011 -3.77 -28.19 11.41
N LYS A 1012 -4.93 -27.93 12.00
CA LYS A 1012 -5.32 -28.53 13.28
C LYS A 1012 -5.37 -30.06 13.21
N GLU A 1013 -5.76 -30.64 12.06
CA GLU A 1013 -5.77 -32.09 11.88
C GLU A 1013 -4.34 -32.67 11.78
N GLU A 1014 -3.42 -31.95 11.14
CA GLU A 1014 -2.03 -32.37 10.97
C GLU A 1014 -1.20 -32.19 12.26
N LEU A 1015 -1.28 -31.01 12.88
CA LEU A 1015 -0.59 -30.66 14.13
C LEU A 1015 -1.24 -31.30 15.36
N LYS A 1016 -2.48 -31.79 15.25
CA LYS A 1016 -3.31 -32.26 16.38
C LYS A 1016 -3.40 -31.24 17.52
N CYS A 1017 -3.36 -29.97 17.18
CA CYS A 1017 -3.22 -28.85 18.10
C CYS A 1017 -4.17 -27.71 17.72
N ASP A 1018 -4.79 -27.08 18.71
CA ASP A 1018 -5.68 -25.93 18.54
C ASP A 1018 -4.94 -24.60 18.66
N PHE A 1019 -3.92 -24.55 19.53
CA PHE A 1019 -3.21 -23.32 19.86
C PHE A 1019 -1.71 -23.55 20.05
N ILE A 1020 -0.91 -22.63 19.51
CA ILE A 1020 0.53 -22.55 19.78
C ILE A 1020 0.76 -21.45 20.82
N MET A 1021 1.29 -21.83 21.97
CA MET A 1021 1.73 -20.90 23.00
C MET A 1021 3.18 -20.51 22.76
N VAL A 1022 3.42 -19.22 22.53
CA VAL A 1022 4.76 -18.66 22.35
C VAL A 1022 5.23 -18.02 23.64
N ILE A 1023 6.40 -18.41 24.15
CA ILE A 1023 7.02 -17.88 25.37
C ILE A 1023 8.28 -17.08 25.01
N ASP A 1024 8.22 -15.77 25.19
CA ASP A 1024 9.39 -14.88 25.15
C ASP A 1024 10.04 -14.78 26.53
N THR A 1025 11.37 -14.81 26.58
CA THR A 1025 12.11 -14.84 27.86
C THR A 1025 13.07 -13.68 28.01
N GLU A 1026 13.39 -13.37 29.26
CA GLU A 1026 14.50 -12.51 29.64
C GLU A 1026 15.81 -13.02 29.05
N GLY A 1027 16.72 -12.07 28.79
CA GLY A 1027 18.08 -12.39 28.44
C GLY A 1027 18.83 -13.02 29.60
N LEU A 1028 19.35 -14.23 29.39
CA LEU A 1028 20.29 -14.83 30.34
C LEU A 1028 21.56 -13.99 30.43
N LYS A 1029 22.20 -14.03 31.60
CA LYS A 1029 23.48 -13.36 31.88
C LYS A 1029 23.48 -11.90 31.51
N SER A 1030 22.44 -11.20 31.94
CA SER A 1030 22.42 -9.75 31.88
C SER A 1030 23.69 -9.22 32.59
N PRO A 1031 24.53 -8.36 31.96
CA PRO A 1031 25.70 -7.76 32.61
C PRO A 1031 25.37 -7.10 33.97
N GLU A 1032 24.09 -6.72 34.13
CA GLU A 1032 23.41 -6.19 35.31
C GLU A 1032 23.33 -7.20 36.47
N LEU A 1033 22.96 -8.46 36.18
CA LEU A 1033 22.80 -9.51 37.19
C LEU A 1033 24.08 -10.34 37.37
N ALA A 1034 24.88 -10.56 36.33
CA ALA A 1034 26.08 -11.42 36.34
C ALA A 1034 27.13 -11.09 37.42
N GLN A 1035 26.99 -9.97 38.13
CA GLN A 1035 27.88 -9.50 39.20
C GLN A 1035 27.35 -9.79 40.62
N LEU A 1036 26.16 -10.38 40.77
CA LEU A 1036 25.58 -10.88 42.03
C LEU A 1036 25.88 -12.37 42.20
N ASP A 1037 26.22 -12.81 43.43
CA ASP A 1037 26.51 -14.22 43.70
C ASP A 1037 25.33 -15.18 43.40
N ASP A 1038 24.10 -14.66 43.34
CA ASP A 1038 22.85 -15.42 43.11
C ASP A 1038 22.30 -15.34 41.66
N SER A 1039 22.93 -14.59 40.74
CA SER A 1039 22.36 -14.35 39.40
C SER A 1039 22.30 -15.59 38.54
N TYR A 1040 23.30 -16.45 38.67
CA TYR A 1040 23.35 -17.74 37.97
C TYR A 1040 22.21 -18.65 38.41
N GLU A 1041 21.72 -18.53 39.65
CA GLU A 1041 20.57 -19.32 40.09
C GLU A 1041 19.30 -18.86 39.37
N HIS A 1042 19.09 -17.56 39.21
CA HIS A 1042 17.95 -17.03 38.47
C HIS A 1042 17.96 -17.46 37.00
N ASP A 1043 19.11 -17.35 36.33
CA ASP A 1043 19.29 -17.79 34.95
C ASP A 1043 19.02 -19.30 34.80
N ASN A 1044 19.50 -20.11 35.74
CA ASN A 1044 19.28 -21.55 35.76
C ASN A 1044 17.81 -21.90 36.01
N GLU A 1045 17.14 -21.21 36.94
CA GLU A 1045 15.70 -21.36 37.22
C GLU A 1045 14.88 -21.08 35.97
N LEU A 1046 15.15 -19.95 35.31
CA LEU A 1046 14.44 -19.50 34.13
C LEU A 1046 14.66 -20.48 32.97
N ALA A 1047 15.91 -20.84 32.67
CA ALA A 1047 16.23 -21.79 31.61
C ALA A 1047 15.60 -23.17 31.87
N THR A 1048 15.66 -23.66 33.12
CA THR A 1048 15.07 -24.96 33.50
C THR A 1048 13.57 -24.97 33.31
N LEU A 1049 12.89 -23.91 33.75
CA LEU A 1049 11.45 -23.77 33.61
C LEU A 1049 11.06 -23.69 32.13
N VAL A 1050 11.68 -22.80 31.36
CA VAL A 1050 11.29 -22.52 29.98
C VAL A 1050 11.50 -23.74 29.10
N ILE A 1051 12.69 -24.37 29.16
CA ILE A 1051 12.97 -25.59 28.39
C ILE A 1051 12.02 -26.72 28.82
N GLY A 1052 11.73 -26.84 30.11
CA GLY A 1052 10.84 -27.89 30.61
C GLY A 1052 9.37 -27.70 30.28
N LEU A 1053 8.92 -26.46 30.05
CA LEU A 1053 7.56 -26.16 29.60
C LEU A 1053 7.36 -26.31 28.09
N SER A 1054 8.45 -26.32 27.31
CA SER A 1054 8.40 -26.22 25.86
C SER A 1054 8.38 -27.57 25.18
N ASP A 1055 7.64 -27.67 24.07
CA ASP A 1055 7.77 -28.78 23.12
C ASP A 1055 8.93 -28.51 22.16
N VAL A 1056 9.10 -27.24 21.75
CA VAL A 1056 10.23 -26.76 20.94
C VAL A 1056 10.89 -25.54 21.59
N THR A 1057 12.21 -25.58 21.76
CA THR A 1057 13.00 -24.46 22.31
C THR A 1057 13.95 -23.89 21.25
N ILE A 1058 13.87 -22.60 21.01
CA ILE A 1058 14.78 -21.83 20.16
C ILE A 1058 15.91 -21.25 21.01
N ILE A 1059 17.14 -21.61 20.74
CA ILE A 1059 18.34 -21.10 21.42
C ILE A 1059 19.02 -20.08 20.52
N ASN A 1060 18.83 -18.81 20.85
CA ASN A 1060 19.34 -17.68 20.07
C ASN A 1060 20.78 -17.34 20.49
N ILE A 1061 21.71 -17.48 19.54
CA ILE A 1061 23.16 -17.35 19.69
C ILE A 1061 23.63 -16.07 18.98
N SER A 1062 24.41 -15.24 19.66
CA SER A 1062 25.15 -14.12 19.05
C SER A 1062 26.62 -14.49 18.84
N MET A 1063 27.14 -14.24 17.63
CA MET A 1063 28.53 -14.54 17.24
C MET A 1063 29.59 -13.72 18.01
N GLU A 1064 29.21 -12.57 18.58
CA GLU A 1064 30.18 -11.63 19.18
C GLU A 1064 30.70 -12.07 20.58
N ASN A 1065 29.99 -12.94 21.31
CA ASN A 1065 30.25 -13.24 22.73
C ASN A 1065 30.57 -14.73 23.02
N SER A 1066 31.68 -15.24 22.47
CA SER A 1066 32.03 -16.68 22.55
C SER A 1066 32.16 -17.28 23.96
N THR A 1067 32.48 -16.48 24.98
CA THR A 1067 32.59 -16.92 26.38
C THR A 1067 31.24 -17.03 27.08
N GLU A 1068 30.39 -16.02 26.93
CA GLU A 1068 29.04 -16.02 27.54
C GLU A 1068 28.17 -17.15 26.98
N MET A 1069 28.34 -17.42 25.68
CA MET A 1069 27.64 -18.52 25.01
C MET A 1069 28.01 -19.89 25.58
N LYS A 1070 29.26 -20.13 25.97
CA LYS A 1070 29.67 -21.43 26.53
C LYS A 1070 28.89 -21.77 27.80
N ASP A 1071 28.78 -20.84 28.74
CA ASP A 1071 28.07 -21.19 29.98
C ASP A 1071 26.54 -21.23 29.78
N ILE A 1072 25.95 -20.53 28.80
CA ILE A 1072 24.52 -20.73 28.46
C ILE A 1072 24.30 -22.12 27.87
N LEU A 1073 25.16 -22.56 26.95
CA LEU A 1073 25.08 -23.91 26.39
C LEU A 1073 25.24 -24.99 27.47
N GLN A 1074 26.07 -24.75 28.48
CA GLN A 1074 26.17 -25.63 29.64
C GLN A 1074 24.86 -25.72 30.43
N ILE A 1075 24.20 -24.58 30.69
CA ILE A 1075 22.89 -24.54 31.38
C ILE A 1075 21.85 -25.31 30.58
N VAL A 1076 21.82 -25.08 29.27
CA VAL A 1076 20.92 -25.74 28.32
C VAL A 1076 21.12 -27.26 28.35
N VAL A 1077 22.36 -27.74 28.20
CA VAL A 1077 22.68 -29.17 28.18
C VAL A 1077 22.28 -29.86 29.48
N HIS A 1078 22.58 -29.26 30.64
CA HIS A 1078 22.15 -29.81 31.94
C HIS A 1078 20.62 -29.86 32.04
N THR A 1079 19.94 -28.81 31.58
CA THR A 1079 18.48 -28.76 31.61
C THR A 1079 17.86 -29.87 30.76
N PHE A 1080 18.35 -30.07 29.54
CA PHE A 1080 17.90 -31.16 28.67
C PHE A 1080 18.14 -32.53 29.30
N LEU A 1081 19.30 -32.73 29.95
CA LEU A 1081 19.64 -33.98 30.63
C LEU A 1081 18.59 -34.32 31.70
N ARG A 1082 18.12 -33.32 32.43
CA ARG A 1082 17.07 -33.43 33.44
C ARG A 1082 15.69 -33.65 32.86
N MET A 1083 15.34 -32.95 31.79
CA MET A 1083 14.04 -33.16 31.14
C MET A 1083 13.89 -34.60 30.65
N LYS A 1084 14.97 -35.20 30.15
CA LYS A 1084 15.01 -36.62 29.80
C LYS A 1084 14.76 -37.54 30.99
N GLU A 1085 15.18 -37.19 32.21
CA GLU A 1085 14.85 -37.97 33.42
C GLU A 1085 13.36 -38.00 33.72
N VAL A 1086 12.70 -36.87 33.50
CA VAL A 1086 11.26 -36.72 33.72
C VAL A 1086 10.45 -37.22 32.52
N GLY A 1087 11.11 -37.79 31.52
CA GLY A 1087 10.48 -38.40 30.34
C GLY A 1087 10.08 -37.40 29.25
N LYS A 1088 10.46 -36.14 29.36
CA LYS A 1088 10.26 -35.12 28.31
C LYS A 1088 11.52 -35.04 27.44
N LYS A 1089 11.32 -34.90 26.13
CA LYS A 1089 12.40 -34.69 25.15
C LYS A 1089 12.02 -33.51 24.28
N PRO A 1090 12.27 -32.28 24.74
CA PRO A 1090 11.97 -31.10 23.93
C PRO A 1090 12.84 -31.10 22.68
N VAL A 1091 12.32 -30.64 21.56
CA VAL A 1091 13.12 -30.37 20.35
C VAL A 1091 13.85 -29.05 20.54
N CYS A 1092 15.05 -28.91 20.00
CA CYS A 1092 15.83 -27.68 20.11
C CYS A 1092 16.34 -27.18 18.76
N HIS A 1093 16.30 -25.86 18.58
CA HIS A 1093 16.81 -25.18 17.38
C HIS A 1093 17.86 -24.13 17.78
N PHE A 1094 19.08 -24.22 17.25
CA PHE A 1094 20.11 -23.20 17.45
C PHE A 1094 20.05 -22.16 16.33
N VAL A 1095 19.91 -20.89 16.71
CA VAL A 1095 19.79 -19.77 15.77
C VAL A 1095 20.97 -18.84 15.95
N HIS A 1096 21.85 -18.80 14.95
CA HIS A 1096 23.01 -17.92 14.92
C HIS A 1096 22.65 -16.59 14.26
N GLN A 1097 22.68 -15.48 15.01
CA GLN A 1097 22.35 -14.14 14.53
C GLN A 1097 23.57 -13.41 13.93
N ASN A 1098 23.31 -12.48 13.02
CA ASN A 1098 24.29 -11.57 12.39
C ASN A 1098 25.38 -12.28 11.58
N VAL A 1099 25.03 -13.34 10.85
CA VAL A 1099 25.97 -14.10 10.02
C VAL A 1099 26.13 -13.42 8.65
N SER A 1100 27.34 -13.02 8.28
CA SER A 1100 27.56 -11.99 7.25
C SER A 1100 28.04 -12.46 5.87
N ASP A 1101 27.85 -13.72 5.43
CA ASP A 1101 28.55 -14.20 4.24
C ASP A 1101 27.77 -15.14 3.28
N MET A 1102 27.98 -14.99 1.97
CA MET A 1102 27.43 -15.86 0.91
C MET A 1102 28.20 -17.19 0.79
N SER A 1103 29.40 -17.28 1.36
CA SER A 1103 30.15 -18.54 1.55
C SER A 1103 29.72 -19.32 2.82
N ALA A 1104 28.67 -18.85 3.49
CA ALA A 1104 28.22 -19.40 4.76
C ALA A 1104 27.86 -20.89 4.66
N HIS A 1105 27.31 -21.43 3.56
CA HIS A 1105 26.90 -22.85 3.55
C HIS A 1105 28.05 -23.85 3.87
N ASP A 1106 29.24 -23.65 3.31
CA ASP A 1106 30.42 -24.51 3.56
C ASP A 1106 31.08 -24.22 4.93
N ASN A 1107 31.10 -22.96 5.37
CA ASN A 1107 31.58 -22.56 6.70
C ASN A 1107 30.63 -23.03 7.80
N ASN A 1108 29.32 -23.00 7.55
CA ASN A 1108 28.23 -23.45 8.42
C ASN A 1108 28.32 -24.95 8.63
N MET A 1109 28.64 -25.77 7.62
CA MET A 1109 28.83 -27.22 7.83
C MET A 1109 29.96 -27.52 8.84
N ARG A 1110 31.07 -26.78 8.77
CA ARG A 1110 32.18 -26.91 9.72
C ARG A 1110 31.80 -26.37 11.11
N GLU A 1111 31.08 -25.26 11.17
CA GLU A 1111 30.62 -24.64 12.41
C GLU A 1111 29.54 -25.46 13.12
N ARG A 1112 28.56 -26.01 12.39
CA ARG A 1112 27.54 -26.96 12.89
C ARG A 1112 28.20 -28.17 13.54
N LYS A 1113 29.21 -28.74 12.87
CA LYS A 1113 29.95 -29.90 13.37
C LYS A 1113 30.73 -29.55 14.64
N LYS A 1114 31.38 -28.38 14.66
CA LYS A 1114 32.09 -27.86 15.83
C LYS A 1114 31.15 -27.58 17.02
N LEU A 1115 29.97 -27.03 16.77
CA LEU A 1115 28.94 -26.81 17.79
C LEU A 1115 28.47 -28.14 18.38
N LEU A 1116 28.17 -29.14 17.53
CA LEU A 1116 27.78 -30.46 18.00
C LEU A 1116 28.89 -31.15 18.79
N GLU A 1117 30.15 -31.04 18.38
CA GLU A 1117 31.31 -31.54 19.14
C GLU A 1117 31.37 -30.89 20.54
N GLN A 1118 31.22 -29.56 20.61
CA GLN A 1118 31.17 -28.85 21.90
C GLN A 1118 29.99 -29.28 22.77
N LEU A 1119 28.80 -29.46 22.17
CA LEU A 1119 27.62 -29.93 22.89
C LEU A 1119 27.81 -31.37 23.41
N ASN A 1120 28.45 -32.25 22.63
CA ASN A 1120 28.78 -33.61 23.06
C ASN A 1120 29.76 -33.60 24.23
N GLU A 1121 30.81 -32.77 24.18
CA GLU A 1121 31.77 -32.60 25.28
C GLU A 1121 31.07 -32.12 26.57
N MET A 1122 30.24 -31.07 26.46
CA MET A 1122 29.46 -30.55 27.60
C MET A 1122 28.47 -31.59 28.13
N THR A 1123 27.83 -32.36 27.24
CA THR A 1123 26.89 -33.42 27.61
C THR A 1123 27.59 -34.52 28.38
N GLN A 1124 28.76 -34.94 27.92
CA GLN A 1124 29.55 -35.96 28.60
C GLN A 1124 30.01 -35.48 29.98
N ALA A 1125 30.43 -34.22 30.11
CA ALA A 1125 30.79 -33.64 31.40
C ALA A 1125 29.57 -33.60 32.36
N ALA A 1126 28.43 -33.09 31.90
CA ALA A 1126 27.18 -33.05 32.67
C ALA A 1126 26.74 -34.46 33.11
N ALA A 1127 26.79 -35.42 32.20
CA ALA A 1127 26.41 -36.80 32.46
C ALA A 1127 27.31 -37.48 33.51
N ARG A 1128 28.63 -37.22 33.49
CA ARG A 1128 29.55 -37.71 34.53
C ARG A 1128 29.22 -37.13 35.90
N MET A 1129 28.94 -35.83 35.97
CA MET A 1129 28.57 -35.16 37.22
C MET A 1129 27.28 -35.71 37.82
N GLU A 1130 26.33 -36.13 36.97
CA GLU A 1130 25.07 -36.75 37.40
C GLU A 1130 25.15 -38.28 37.60
N LYS A 1131 26.36 -38.87 37.48
CA LYS A 1131 26.61 -40.32 37.56
C LYS A 1131 25.85 -41.14 36.51
N LYS A 1132 25.77 -40.62 35.28
CA LYS A 1132 25.07 -41.20 34.13
C LYS A 1132 25.99 -41.43 32.95
N GLU A 1133 26.95 -42.34 33.13
CA GLU A 1133 27.99 -42.61 32.13
C GLU A 1133 27.46 -43.18 30.80
N ASN A 1134 26.18 -43.59 30.74
CA ASN A 1134 25.53 -44.10 29.54
C ASN A 1134 25.15 -43.01 28.51
N ILE A 1135 25.24 -41.72 28.87
CA ILE A 1135 24.93 -40.60 27.99
C ILE A 1135 26.25 -39.98 27.52
N THR A 1136 26.48 -39.99 26.20
CA THR A 1136 27.77 -39.58 25.61
C THR A 1136 27.62 -38.51 24.54
N LYS A 1137 26.45 -38.42 23.91
CA LYS A 1137 26.14 -37.45 22.86
C LYS A 1137 24.95 -36.60 23.25
N PHE A 1138 24.93 -35.37 22.76
CA PHE A 1138 23.81 -34.46 22.94
C PHE A 1138 22.51 -35.01 22.35
N THR A 1139 22.60 -35.71 21.20
CA THR A 1139 21.48 -36.41 20.55
C THR A 1139 20.91 -37.57 21.39
N ASP A 1140 21.64 -38.04 22.41
CA ASP A 1140 21.08 -39.03 23.34
C ASP A 1140 20.03 -38.36 24.22
N VAL A 1141 20.15 -37.06 24.46
CA VAL A 1141 19.35 -36.30 25.43
C VAL A 1141 18.14 -35.63 24.77
N THR A 1142 18.35 -35.03 23.61
CA THR A 1142 17.35 -34.28 22.85
C THR A 1142 17.31 -34.76 21.40
N GLU A 1143 16.15 -34.60 20.75
CA GLU A 1143 16.07 -34.74 19.30
C GLU A 1143 16.72 -33.50 18.68
N TYR A 1144 17.83 -33.72 17.97
CA TYR A 1144 18.64 -32.67 17.37
C TYR A 1144 19.26 -33.16 16.08
N ASP A 1145 18.97 -32.46 14.98
CA ASP A 1145 19.56 -32.69 13.67
C ASP A 1145 20.37 -31.46 13.26
N PRO A 1146 21.71 -31.53 13.15
CA PRO A 1146 22.54 -30.39 12.78
C PRO A 1146 22.15 -29.71 11.47
N ASP A 1147 21.52 -30.44 10.53
CA ASP A 1147 21.19 -29.90 9.21
C ASP A 1147 19.92 -29.06 9.21
N THR A 1148 18.91 -29.46 10.00
CA THR A 1148 17.59 -28.83 10.09
C THR A 1148 17.41 -27.98 11.35
N SER A 1149 18.08 -28.33 12.45
CA SER A 1149 17.99 -27.70 13.78
C SER A 1149 19.03 -26.60 14.03
N SER A 1150 19.87 -26.25 13.05
CA SER A 1150 20.82 -25.12 13.13
C SER A 1150 20.60 -24.12 11.99
N CYS A 1151 20.09 -22.94 12.33
CA CYS A 1151 19.82 -21.85 11.39
C CYS A 1151 20.81 -20.69 11.56
N TYR A 1152 21.20 -20.09 10.44
CA TYR A 1152 22.13 -18.96 10.38
C TYR A 1152 21.39 -17.79 9.74
N ILE A 1153 21.13 -16.75 10.53
CA ILE A 1153 20.31 -15.61 10.13
C ILE A 1153 21.24 -14.39 9.93
N PRO A 1154 21.13 -13.69 8.79
CA PRO A 1154 21.93 -12.49 8.55
C PRO A 1154 21.52 -11.33 9.47
N GLY A 1155 22.19 -10.19 9.34
CA GLY A 1155 21.78 -8.98 10.08
C GLY A 1155 20.38 -8.50 9.67
N LEU A 1156 19.60 -8.02 10.66
CA LEU A 1156 18.22 -7.55 10.46
C LEU A 1156 18.07 -6.43 9.43
N TRP A 1157 19.04 -5.50 9.39
CA TRP A 1157 18.96 -4.31 8.55
C TRP A 1157 19.83 -4.44 7.29
N HIS A 1158 19.30 -4.06 6.13
CA HIS A 1158 20.08 -3.92 4.91
C HIS A 1158 20.71 -2.52 4.85
N GLY A 1159 21.83 -2.36 5.55
CA GLY A 1159 22.56 -1.10 5.68
C GLY A 1159 22.59 -0.57 7.11
N THR A 1160 22.84 0.74 7.26
CA THR A 1160 22.88 1.41 8.57
C THR A 1160 21.57 2.15 8.84
N PRO A 1161 20.81 1.79 9.90
CA PRO A 1161 19.64 2.55 10.35
C PRO A 1161 19.96 4.05 10.53
N PRO A 1162 18.99 4.96 10.31
CA PRO A 1162 17.56 4.72 10.43
C PRO A 1162 16.77 4.58 9.11
N MET A 1163 17.40 4.84 7.97
CA MET A 1163 16.77 4.73 6.64
C MET A 1163 16.91 3.34 6.00
N SER A 1164 17.62 2.41 6.64
CA SER A 1164 17.73 1.04 6.13
C SER A 1164 16.42 0.27 6.26
N PRO A 1165 15.98 -0.45 5.22
CA PRO A 1165 14.90 -1.42 5.32
C PRO A 1165 15.38 -2.71 5.98
N VAL A 1166 14.42 -3.55 6.37
CA VAL A 1166 14.70 -4.93 6.79
C VAL A 1166 15.39 -5.69 5.65
N ASN A 1167 16.37 -6.52 6.00
CA ASN A 1167 17.09 -7.35 5.05
C ASN A 1167 16.19 -8.49 4.55
N ALA A 1168 16.01 -8.60 3.23
CA ALA A 1168 15.23 -9.68 2.62
C ALA A 1168 15.71 -11.08 3.06
N GLY A 1169 17.03 -11.28 3.10
CA GLY A 1169 17.61 -12.55 3.54
C GLY A 1169 17.37 -12.86 5.03
N TYR A 1170 17.07 -11.85 5.86
CA TYR A 1170 16.64 -12.08 7.25
C TYR A 1170 15.24 -12.68 7.27
N SER A 1171 14.29 -12.03 6.57
CA SER A 1171 12.90 -12.50 6.52
C SER A 1171 12.77 -13.89 5.89
N GLU A 1172 13.58 -14.19 4.86
CA GLU A 1172 13.65 -15.51 4.22
C GLU A 1172 14.23 -16.57 5.18
N ALA A 1173 15.36 -16.31 5.83
CA ALA A 1173 15.93 -17.27 6.78
C ALA A 1173 15.02 -17.53 8.00
N VAL A 1174 14.28 -16.51 8.46
CA VAL A 1174 13.26 -16.66 9.53
C VAL A 1174 12.06 -17.47 9.03
N TYR A 1175 11.68 -17.32 7.76
CA TYR A 1175 10.65 -18.15 7.15
C TYR A 1175 11.06 -19.62 7.13
N ASP A 1176 12.26 -19.93 6.63
CA ASP A 1176 12.78 -21.29 6.58
C ASP A 1176 12.87 -21.92 7.98
N LEU A 1177 13.25 -21.12 8.98
CA LEU A 1177 13.22 -21.55 10.38
C LEU A 1177 11.79 -21.86 10.85
N LYS A 1178 10.81 -21.02 10.49
CA LYS A 1178 9.40 -21.26 10.82
C LYS A 1178 8.91 -22.57 10.20
N GLU A 1179 9.25 -22.84 8.94
CA GLU A 1179 8.89 -24.09 8.27
C GLU A 1179 9.41 -25.31 9.02
N ASN A 1180 10.69 -25.31 9.34
CA ASN A 1180 11.32 -26.40 10.09
C ASN A 1180 10.67 -26.58 11.47
N LEU A 1181 10.36 -25.47 12.17
CA LEU A 1181 9.69 -25.50 13.46
C LEU A 1181 8.28 -26.11 13.36
N ILE A 1182 7.49 -25.74 12.35
CA ILE A 1182 6.15 -26.32 12.15
C ILE A 1182 6.26 -27.82 11.83
N GLN A 1183 7.20 -28.23 10.99
CA GLN A 1183 7.43 -29.65 10.70
C GLN A 1183 7.83 -30.45 11.94
N ASP A 1184 8.64 -29.88 12.84
CA ASP A 1184 9.00 -30.53 14.10
C ASP A 1184 7.83 -30.55 15.10
N LEU A 1185 6.99 -29.52 15.12
CA LEU A 1185 5.76 -29.50 15.90
C LEU A 1185 4.78 -30.59 15.45
N ILE A 1186 4.68 -30.88 14.15
CA ILE A 1186 3.86 -32.00 13.62
C ILE A 1186 4.39 -33.36 14.15
N LYS A 1187 5.70 -33.51 14.33
CA LYS A 1187 6.30 -34.74 14.89
C LYS A 1187 6.05 -34.88 16.38
N CYS A 1188 5.82 -33.78 17.10
CA CYS A 1188 5.56 -33.80 18.54
C CYS A 1188 4.21 -34.48 18.82
N GLN A 1189 4.22 -35.61 19.52
CA GLN A 1189 3.01 -36.39 19.82
C GLN A 1189 2.32 -36.00 21.14
N SER A 1190 2.45 -34.75 21.58
CA SER A 1190 1.81 -34.27 22.81
C SER A 1190 0.35 -33.92 22.59
N ASN A 1191 -0.56 -34.74 23.15
CA ASN A 1191 -1.97 -34.39 23.31
C ASN A 1191 -2.20 -33.62 24.62
N ASP A 1192 -1.29 -32.70 24.95
CA ASP A 1192 -1.34 -31.98 26.21
C ASP A 1192 -2.42 -30.89 26.10
N ASP A 1193 -3.51 -31.09 26.84
CA ASP A 1193 -4.53 -30.05 26.98
C ASP A 1193 -4.05 -28.94 27.93
N MET A 1194 -4.81 -27.86 27.97
CA MET A 1194 -4.48 -26.71 28.81
C MET A 1194 -4.41 -27.04 30.32
N THR A 1195 -5.18 -28.03 30.78
CA THR A 1195 -5.19 -28.49 32.17
C THR A 1195 -3.92 -29.28 32.49
N HIS A 1196 -3.43 -30.08 31.55
CA HIS A 1196 -2.17 -30.80 31.65
C HIS A 1196 -1.00 -29.81 31.71
N PHE A 1197 -0.95 -28.83 30.79
CA PHE A 1197 0.05 -27.77 30.82
C PHE A 1197 0.08 -27.03 32.16
N LEU A 1198 -1.09 -26.70 32.71
CA LEU A 1198 -1.21 -26.07 34.03
C LEU A 1198 -0.63 -26.94 35.15
N LYS A 1199 -1.04 -28.21 35.24
CA LYS A 1199 -0.55 -29.15 36.26
C LYS A 1199 0.96 -29.35 36.15
N TRP A 1200 1.46 -29.45 34.92
CA TRP A 1200 2.88 -29.56 34.63
C TRP A 1200 3.64 -28.31 35.08
N THR A 1201 3.13 -27.11 34.77
CA THR A 1201 3.72 -25.83 35.19
C THR A 1201 3.85 -25.74 36.71
N GLN A 1202 2.80 -26.12 37.45
CA GLN A 1202 2.83 -26.15 38.91
C GLN A 1202 3.89 -27.15 39.44
N SER A 1203 3.88 -28.39 38.92
CA SER A 1203 4.80 -29.44 39.34
C SER A 1203 6.27 -29.09 39.04
N LEU A 1204 6.53 -28.55 37.85
CA LEU A 1204 7.85 -28.15 37.41
C LEU A 1204 8.35 -26.97 38.25
N TRP A 1205 7.53 -25.94 38.45
CA TRP A 1205 7.92 -24.78 39.27
C TRP A 1205 8.18 -25.16 40.73
N GLU A 1206 7.37 -26.01 41.34
CA GLU A 1206 7.65 -26.52 42.70
C GLU A 1206 8.95 -27.33 42.75
N SER A 1207 9.26 -28.10 41.70
CA SER A 1207 10.52 -28.84 41.60
C SER A 1207 11.74 -27.93 41.43
N VAL A 1208 11.60 -26.85 40.66
CA VAL A 1208 12.58 -25.77 40.52
C VAL A 1208 12.80 -25.08 41.89
N LYS A 1209 11.74 -24.67 42.60
CA LYS A 1209 11.87 -24.09 43.96
C LYS A 1209 12.63 -24.97 44.95
N LEU A 1210 12.44 -26.29 44.87
CA LEU A 1210 13.10 -27.28 45.72
C LEU A 1210 14.56 -27.57 45.34
N GLU A 1211 15.12 -26.90 44.32
CA GLU A 1211 16.45 -27.17 43.75
C GLU A 1211 16.65 -28.64 43.31
N LYS A 1212 15.57 -29.40 43.14
CA LYS A 1212 15.66 -30.79 42.65
C LYS A 1212 16.15 -30.87 41.21
N LEU A 1213 16.05 -29.76 40.48
CA LEU A 1213 16.38 -29.62 39.05
C LEU A 1213 17.37 -28.47 38.76
N ILE A 1214 17.81 -27.69 39.75
CA ILE A 1214 18.68 -26.51 39.55
C ILE A 1214 20.12 -26.84 39.96
N PHE A 1215 21.08 -26.44 39.13
CA PHE A 1215 22.52 -26.62 39.39
C PHE A 1215 23.19 -25.36 39.98
N SER A 1216 24.22 -25.51 40.83
CA SER A 1216 25.17 -24.44 41.17
C SER A 1216 26.44 -24.55 40.28
N VAL A 1217 26.46 -23.85 39.14
CA VAL A 1217 27.53 -23.93 38.10
C VAL A 1217 28.94 -23.67 38.68
N ARG A 1218 29.04 -22.85 39.73
CA ARG A 1218 30.32 -22.44 40.34
C ARG A 1218 31.11 -23.58 41.00
N ASN A 1219 30.45 -24.65 41.45
CA ASN A 1219 31.13 -25.72 42.19
C ASN A 1219 31.75 -26.79 41.30
N SER A 1220 31.34 -26.98 40.04
CA SER A 1220 31.81 -28.11 39.23
C SER A 1220 33.12 -27.88 38.48
N LEU A 1221 33.29 -26.72 37.82
CA LEU A 1221 34.57 -26.39 37.17
C LEU A 1221 35.70 -26.19 38.20
N VAL A 1222 35.34 -25.68 39.37
CA VAL A 1222 36.25 -25.54 40.52
C VAL A 1222 36.52 -26.91 41.14
N ALA A 1223 35.50 -27.76 41.33
CA ALA A 1223 35.71 -29.12 41.84
C ALA A 1223 36.57 -29.96 40.88
N ASP A 1224 36.34 -29.92 39.56
CA ASP A 1224 37.17 -30.63 38.57
C ASP A 1224 38.62 -30.09 38.56
N ALA A 1225 38.82 -28.77 38.72
CA ALA A 1225 40.16 -28.18 38.85
C ALA A 1225 40.88 -28.54 40.16
N TYR A 1226 40.15 -28.90 41.22
CA TYR A 1226 40.72 -29.37 42.50
C TYR A 1226 40.78 -30.91 42.64
N SER A 1227 40.16 -31.66 41.72
CA SER A 1227 40.14 -33.13 41.69
C SER A 1227 40.88 -33.75 40.50
N SER A 1228 41.56 -32.91 39.69
CA SER A 1228 42.53 -33.32 38.67
C SER A 1228 43.97 -33.28 39.14
#